data_AF-A0A9J6EAP2-F1
#
_entry.id   AF-A0A9J6EAP2-F1
#
_cell.length_a   1.000
_cell.length_b   1.000
_cell.length_c   1.000
_cell.angle_alpha   90.00
_cell.angle_beta   90.00
_cell.angle_gamma   90.00
#
_symmetry.space_group_name_H-M   'P 1'
#
loop_
_entity.id
_entity.type
_entity.pdbx_description
1 polymer ?
#
loop_
_entity_poly.entity_id
_entity_poly.type
_entity_poly.pdbx_seq_one_letter_code
_entity_poly.pdbx_strand_id
1 'polypeptide(L)'
;MGKCFVPFCNTGYKSCKEKFSLFKPPNDEARLEAWRRAIPRKDRVLQRTDRVCEKHFASRFILKTWSAGIDGHVLMSGTRRAGLSKDAVPSIFEGAPSYLSRKIKSPRKQVKRLALPVAASVSSCNNNSSNLPTTASHIEVSPADNMETSSDDSCCVTKTGESNSCDSVFERLFSAVSCVSLPQPSWAAHLINLAGVRDVVFIDAAVAHRTSDGSSVLFNRKALHVKSNMEVQVYILDKLIDSAAIGVSPFATSALEVESMLKVVDGIDVCRGGPSLKDFPDVSPECAFVDCQKSWRHNKCLLVTPGGAICRLCSGLVDTLRIHADRRAARAKQGIPLKRFRLSVVPTQQQKLSALRHARSAVQRSRARLAKRNKLLLEQLQAAMKELTDLQEQDIKEKLKGFDIPPAQLLLIEECVSVARNRLLDKKVLKKDGKLIKWSCYDALYVADNENKAELKVCPKITFNHINPSKMLRMRVKLATQIFSNSVAKGILFYAKRGASRLTNVEPTVEFTLFLNDLFDALNRRFPAEGLKLEGRDFCVLESASAWLDSWEQQVVSGEIHKDLFLTQSTAEGLRVTLKSVRELSIYLLKDCDFKYVLTAKMNQDPLERFFGIIRQAGGQNEHPTFPTFLQLYRMLSLYSLVKPPKFGNCTLPDKRQAAVVTLSDIREIYKGSAAQRTGKLDELKRKLDGLIDEGSWECDDVFDFDDPDTDATVVDCIVYYVTGFVSRKLRNGTTCSICKNALQGKQGLASVPEADLVNCKTRGWLTHPNMHLFDFFKYTEEQFAKYAGDRDAYDKTTDAVLENFHFTFPCGTHKEEMLAKLLHYYICLRMRQYCRQLKNRHEKKSHDLRKMAKLV
;
A
#
# COMPACT_ATOMS: atom_id res chain seq x y z
N MET A 1 -20.17 -11.69 8.68
CA MET A 1 -19.10 -11.99 9.67
C MET A 1 -18.89 -13.49 9.73
N GLY A 2 -17.75 -13.97 10.25
CA GLY A 2 -17.58 -15.39 10.58
C GLY A 2 -18.24 -15.73 11.92
N LYS A 3 -18.81 -16.93 12.04
CA LYS A 3 -19.30 -17.49 13.31
C LYS A 3 -18.15 -18.13 14.09
N CYS A 4 -18.28 -18.25 15.42
CA CYS A 4 -17.37 -19.07 16.21
C CYS A 4 -17.57 -20.56 15.92
N PHE A 5 -16.48 -21.33 15.92
CA PHE A 5 -16.47 -22.77 15.71
C PHE A 5 -16.77 -23.60 16.97
N VAL A 6 -16.56 -23.02 18.16
CA VAL A 6 -16.74 -23.73 19.43
C VAL A 6 -18.23 -23.99 19.69
N PRO A 7 -18.63 -25.21 20.12
CA PRO A 7 -20.02 -25.52 20.49
C PRO A 7 -20.60 -24.54 21.51
N PHE A 8 -21.91 -24.33 21.45
CA PHE A 8 -22.70 -23.41 22.30
C PHE A 8 -22.29 -21.92 22.24
N CYS A 9 -21.23 -21.55 21.53
CA CYS A 9 -20.81 -20.16 21.39
C CYS A 9 -21.64 -19.39 20.36
N ASN A 10 -22.45 -18.44 20.83
CA ASN A 10 -23.27 -17.56 19.99
C ASN A 10 -22.49 -16.45 19.26
N THR A 11 -21.16 -16.33 19.44
CA THR A 11 -20.38 -15.24 18.84
C THR A 11 -20.44 -15.30 17.30
N GLY A 12 -20.90 -14.20 16.69
CA GLY A 12 -21.08 -14.08 15.24
C GLY A 12 -22.46 -14.51 14.72
N TYR A 13 -23.39 -14.89 15.59
CA TYR A 13 -24.82 -15.07 15.29
C TYR A 13 -25.61 -13.79 15.65
N LYS A 14 -26.80 -13.59 15.04
CA LYS A 14 -27.67 -12.42 15.30
C LYS A 14 -28.05 -12.23 16.78
N SER A 15 -28.04 -13.31 17.58
CA SER A 15 -28.37 -13.30 19.00
C SER A 15 -27.26 -12.73 19.90
N CYS A 16 -26.03 -12.59 19.41
CA CYS A 16 -24.91 -12.03 20.18
C CYS A 16 -24.83 -10.51 19.94
N LYS A 17 -25.34 -9.71 20.91
CA LYS A 17 -25.28 -8.24 20.86
C LYS A 17 -23.85 -7.70 21.03
N GLU A 18 -23.01 -8.43 21.75
CA GLU A 18 -21.60 -8.11 22.03
C GLU A 18 -20.67 -8.43 20.84
N LYS A 19 -19.51 -7.76 20.73
CA LYS A 19 -18.55 -7.96 19.64
C LYS A 19 -17.21 -8.48 20.17
N PHE A 20 -16.85 -9.70 19.78
CA PHE A 20 -15.60 -10.37 20.17
C PHE A 20 -14.64 -10.57 18.99
N SER A 21 -13.35 -10.52 19.30
CA SER A 21 -12.26 -10.82 18.36
C SER A 21 -12.31 -12.28 17.93
N LEU A 22 -12.12 -12.53 16.63
CA LEU A 22 -12.17 -13.86 16.02
C LEU A 22 -10.80 -14.24 15.44
N PHE A 23 -10.17 -15.26 16.01
CA PHE A 23 -8.85 -15.75 15.62
C PHE A 23 -8.97 -16.89 14.61
N LYS A 24 -8.01 -16.99 13.68
CA LYS A 24 -7.82 -18.20 12.87
C LYS A 24 -7.08 -19.27 13.68
N PRO A 25 -7.29 -20.57 13.41
CA PRO A 25 -6.39 -21.62 13.87
C PRO A 25 -4.95 -21.40 13.38
N PRO A 26 -3.94 -21.93 14.09
CA PRO A 26 -2.54 -21.84 13.68
C PRO A 26 -2.24 -22.51 12.33
N ASN A 27 -1.18 -22.05 11.66
CA ASN A 27 -0.63 -22.70 10.46
C ASN A 27 0.34 -23.86 10.81
N ASP A 28 0.85 -23.90 12.04
CA ASP A 28 1.63 -25.02 12.56
C ASP A 28 0.69 -26.18 12.89
N GLU A 29 1.01 -27.39 12.41
CA GLU A 29 0.13 -28.54 12.55
C GLU A 29 0.10 -29.09 13.98
N ALA A 30 1.22 -29.04 14.71
CA ALA A 30 1.27 -29.50 16.10
C ALA A 30 0.33 -28.68 17.00
N ARG A 31 0.33 -27.35 16.84
CA ARG A 31 -0.57 -26.44 17.55
C ARG A 31 -2.00 -26.42 16.99
N LEU A 32 -2.19 -26.66 15.69
CA LEU A 32 -3.53 -26.88 15.12
C LEU A 32 -4.18 -28.13 15.72
N GLU A 33 -3.42 -29.21 15.88
CA GLU A 33 -3.87 -30.43 16.53
C GLU A 33 -4.10 -30.23 18.03
N ALA A 34 -3.29 -29.41 18.71
CA ALA A 34 -3.59 -28.98 20.08
C ALA A 34 -4.93 -28.23 20.19
N TRP A 35 -5.31 -27.43 19.18
CA TRP A 35 -6.63 -26.78 19.13
C TRP A 35 -7.76 -27.77 18.81
N ARG A 36 -7.55 -28.74 17.91
CA ARG A 36 -8.52 -29.81 17.61
C ARG A 36 -8.85 -30.64 18.85
N ARG A 37 -7.82 -31.12 19.57
CA ARG A 37 -7.99 -31.89 20.83
C ARG A 37 -8.62 -31.08 21.97
N ALA A 38 -8.45 -29.76 21.98
CA ALA A 38 -8.93 -28.91 23.07
C ALA A 38 -10.40 -28.47 22.92
N ILE A 39 -10.91 -28.32 21.70
CA ILE A 39 -12.31 -27.92 21.47
C ILE A 39 -13.20 -29.18 21.53
N PRO A 40 -14.17 -29.27 22.47
CA PRO A 40 -14.98 -30.48 22.66
C PRO A 40 -16.10 -30.59 21.60
N ARG A 41 -15.74 -30.84 20.34
CA ARG A 41 -16.68 -30.90 19.20
C ARG A 41 -16.55 -32.23 18.45
N LYS A 42 -17.65 -33.01 18.40
CA LYS A 42 -17.69 -34.35 17.77
C LYS A 42 -18.23 -34.35 16.34
N ASP A 43 -19.11 -33.43 15.98
CA ASP A 43 -19.79 -33.38 14.67
C ASP A 43 -18.87 -32.91 13.53
N ARG A 44 -17.81 -32.16 13.85
CA ARG A 44 -16.92 -31.58 12.83
C ARG A 44 -15.53 -31.27 13.38
N VAL A 45 -14.49 -31.61 12.60
CA VAL A 45 -13.08 -31.26 12.87
C VAL A 45 -12.78 -29.81 12.47
N LEU A 46 -11.96 -29.13 13.27
CA LEU A 46 -11.52 -27.74 13.04
C LEU A 46 -10.68 -27.62 11.76
N GLN A 47 -11.11 -26.75 10.83
CA GLN A 47 -10.39 -26.45 9.59
C GLN A 47 -9.67 -25.10 9.67
N ARG A 48 -8.59 -24.92 8.90
CA ARG A 48 -7.82 -23.66 8.86
C ARG A 48 -8.63 -22.46 8.33
N THR A 49 -9.81 -22.71 7.75
CA THR A 49 -10.80 -21.73 7.31
C THR A 49 -11.71 -21.21 8.42
N ASP A 50 -11.81 -21.90 9.57
CA ASP A 50 -12.71 -21.58 10.69
C ASP A 50 -12.21 -20.46 11.61
N ARG A 51 -12.99 -20.09 12.63
CA ARG A 51 -12.63 -19.06 13.63
C ARG A 51 -12.99 -19.50 15.05
N VAL A 52 -12.16 -19.11 16.02
CA VAL A 52 -12.44 -19.22 17.46
C VAL A 52 -12.45 -17.82 18.07
N CYS A 53 -13.46 -17.48 18.87
CA CYS A 53 -13.55 -16.15 19.48
C CYS A 53 -12.74 -16.04 20.78
N GLU A 54 -12.48 -14.80 21.22
CA GLU A 54 -11.61 -14.54 22.35
C GLU A 54 -12.14 -15.03 23.71
N LYS A 55 -13.46 -15.26 23.88
CA LYS A 55 -14.02 -15.87 25.11
C LYS A 55 -13.37 -17.22 25.47
N HIS A 56 -12.87 -17.96 24.48
CA HIS A 56 -12.34 -19.31 24.69
C HIS A 56 -10.86 -19.35 25.14
N PHE A 57 -10.20 -18.20 25.31
CA PHE A 57 -8.79 -18.12 25.69
C PHE A 57 -8.63 -17.35 27.00
N ALA A 58 -7.77 -17.84 27.90
CA ALA A 58 -7.39 -17.08 29.09
C ALA A 58 -6.79 -15.70 28.73
N SER A 59 -7.19 -14.65 29.44
CA SER A 59 -6.86 -13.24 29.15
C SER A 59 -5.37 -12.98 28.89
N ARG A 60 -4.48 -13.62 29.67
CA ARG A 60 -3.01 -13.56 29.52
C ARG A 60 -2.49 -13.94 28.13
N PHE A 61 -3.26 -14.66 27.33
CA PHE A 61 -2.91 -15.08 25.98
C PHE A 61 -3.45 -14.13 24.90
N ILE A 62 -4.31 -13.16 25.24
CA ILE A 62 -4.96 -12.22 24.32
C ILE A 62 -4.20 -10.90 24.31
N LEU A 63 -3.28 -10.75 23.36
CA LEU A 63 -2.34 -9.64 23.27
C LEU A 63 -2.96 -8.46 22.52
N LYS A 64 -3.68 -7.59 23.26
CA LYS A 64 -4.33 -6.35 22.77
C LYS A 64 -3.41 -5.13 22.71
N THR A 65 -2.22 -5.22 23.29
CA THR A 65 -1.18 -4.18 23.24
C THR A 65 0.11 -4.72 22.60
N TRP A 66 0.99 -3.80 22.21
CA TRP A 66 2.42 -4.07 21.97
C TRP A 66 3.26 -3.10 22.80
N SER A 67 4.51 -3.48 23.03
CA SER A 67 5.54 -2.66 23.63
C SER A 67 6.86 -2.92 22.91
N ALA A 68 7.60 -1.87 22.57
CA ALA A 68 8.97 -1.97 22.08
C ALA A 68 9.93 -1.32 23.08
N GLY A 69 11.14 -1.86 23.17
CA GLY A 69 12.13 -1.47 24.16
C GLY A 69 13.50 -2.06 23.88
N ILE A 70 14.50 -1.50 24.53
CA ILE A 70 15.90 -1.96 24.51
C ILE A 70 16.23 -2.38 25.94
N ASP A 71 16.90 -3.53 26.10
CA ASP A 71 17.39 -4.08 27.38
C ASP A 71 16.35 -4.07 28.53
N GLY A 72 15.09 -4.35 28.18
CA GLY A 72 13.96 -4.43 29.12
C GLY A 72 13.21 -3.11 29.35
N HIS A 73 13.76 -1.96 28.96
CA HIS A 73 13.09 -0.67 29.10
C HIS A 73 12.12 -0.39 27.96
N VAL A 74 10.82 -0.29 28.27
CA VAL A 74 9.76 0.00 27.28
C VAL A 74 9.81 1.48 26.86
N LEU A 75 10.18 1.72 25.61
CA LEU A 75 10.28 3.05 25.00
C LEU A 75 8.95 3.50 24.36
N MET A 76 8.16 2.56 23.87
CA MET A 76 6.82 2.82 23.31
C MET A 76 5.88 1.68 23.64
N SER A 77 4.60 1.99 23.90
CA SER A 77 3.53 0.99 23.91
C SER A 77 2.28 1.54 23.22
N GLY A 78 1.44 0.63 22.72
CA GLY A 78 0.21 1.01 22.01
C GLY A 78 -0.76 -0.13 21.83
N THR A 79 -2.02 0.19 21.54
CA THR A 79 -3.06 -0.80 21.23
C THR A 79 -2.83 -1.41 19.85
N ARG A 80 -3.16 -2.69 19.71
CA ARG A 80 -3.15 -3.41 18.42
C ARG A 80 -4.45 -4.19 18.25
N ARG A 81 -4.78 -4.55 17.01
CA ARG A 81 -5.81 -5.57 16.77
C ARG A 81 -5.43 -6.81 17.59
N ALA A 82 -6.36 -7.29 18.41
CA ALA A 82 -6.12 -8.44 19.28
C ALA A 82 -5.53 -9.61 18.48
N GLY A 83 -4.53 -10.27 19.08
CA GLY A 83 -3.91 -11.47 18.55
C GLY A 83 -3.48 -12.38 19.69
N LEU A 84 -3.30 -13.66 19.41
CA LEU A 84 -2.92 -14.65 20.42
C LEU A 84 -1.40 -14.73 20.60
N SER A 85 -0.95 -15.16 21.78
CA SER A 85 0.46 -15.58 22.00
C SER A 85 0.82 -16.80 21.15
N LYS A 86 2.10 -17.19 21.13
CA LYS A 86 2.58 -18.40 20.44
C LYS A 86 2.06 -19.70 21.06
N ASP A 87 1.63 -19.64 22.32
CA ASP A 87 1.36 -20.81 23.17
C ASP A 87 -0.14 -20.91 23.54
N ALA A 88 -0.96 -19.96 23.06
CA ALA A 88 -2.39 -19.95 23.31
C ALA A 88 -3.11 -21.16 22.70
N VAL A 89 -3.92 -21.84 23.53
CA VAL A 89 -4.82 -22.93 23.15
C VAL A 89 -6.22 -22.63 23.74
N PRO A 90 -7.32 -22.92 23.03
CA PRO A 90 -8.66 -22.81 23.58
C PRO A 90 -8.79 -23.62 24.88
N SER A 91 -9.37 -23.04 25.92
CA SER A 91 -9.38 -23.61 27.28
C SER A 91 -10.59 -23.21 28.12
N ILE A 92 -11.44 -22.29 27.64
CA ILE A 92 -12.64 -21.84 28.34
C ILE A 92 -13.87 -22.26 27.51
N PHE A 93 -14.74 -23.08 28.10
CA PHE A 93 -15.87 -23.72 27.42
C PHE A 93 -17.13 -23.66 28.29
N GLU A 94 -17.60 -22.44 28.54
CA GLU A 94 -18.85 -22.17 29.25
C GLU A 94 -20.02 -22.84 28.51
N GLY A 95 -20.83 -23.63 29.23
CA GLY A 95 -21.92 -24.43 28.68
C GLY A 95 -21.58 -25.88 28.32
N ALA A 96 -20.31 -26.32 28.41
CA ALA A 96 -19.94 -27.73 28.27
C ALA A 96 -19.97 -28.48 29.63
N PRO A 97 -20.32 -29.78 29.66
CA PRO A 97 -20.23 -30.61 30.86
C PRO A 97 -18.86 -30.57 31.56
N SER A 98 -18.86 -30.63 32.89
CA SER A 98 -17.69 -30.39 33.74
C SER A 98 -16.48 -31.30 33.44
N TYR A 99 -16.71 -32.55 33.04
CA TYR A 99 -15.66 -33.51 32.67
C TYR A 99 -14.88 -33.14 31.40
N LEU A 100 -15.33 -32.14 30.63
CA LEU A 100 -14.65 -31.62 29.42
C LEU A 100 -13.81 -30.35 29.67
N SER A 101 -13.87 -29.73 30.86
CA SER A 101 -13.19 -28.46 31.15
C SER A 101 -12.03 -28.60 32.16
N ARG A 102 -10.78 -28.64 31.66
CA ARG A 102 -9.57 -28.72 32.50
C ARG A 102 -9.17 -27.35 33.06
N LYS A 103 -9.25 -27.18 34.39
CA LYS A 103 -8.75 -25.98 35.10
C LYS A 103 -7.23 -25.83 34.92
N ILE A 104 -6.78 -24.63 34.57
CA ILE A 104 -5.35 -24.30 34.37
C ILE A 104 -4.70 -23.93 35.72
N LYS A 105 -3.57 -24.57 36.06
CA LYS A 105 -2.77 -24.23 37.25
C LYS A 105 -1.99 -22.91 37.07
N SER A 106 -1.73 -22.22 38.17
CA SER A 106 -0.94 -20.97 38.22
C SER A 106 0.58 -21.24 38.13
N PRO A 107 1.40 -20.27 37.67
CA PRO A 107 2.85 -20.41 37.63
C PRO A 107 3.48 -20.32 39.03
N ARG A 108 4.47 -21.17 39.32
CA ARG A 108 5.29 -21.10 40.54
C ARG A 108 6.35 -20.01 40.37
N LYS A 109 6.56 -19.12 41.35
CA LYS A 109 7.65 -18.13 41.31
C LYS A 109 9.01 -18.84 41.24
N GLN A 110 9.89 -18.43 40.34
CA GLN A 110 11.31 -18.76 40.38
C GLN A 110 12.09 -17.70 41.15
N VAL A 111 13.13 -18.14 41.87
CA VAL A 111 14.03 -17.29 42.67
C VAL A 111 15.20 -16.84 41.81
N LYS A 112 15.63 -15.58 41.94
CA LYS A 112 16.85 -15.07 41.28
C LYS A 112 18.09 -15.70 41.92
N ARG A 113 19.08 -16.12 41.12
CA ARG A 113 20.47 -16.28 41.55
C ARG A 113 21.36 -15.27 40.82
N LEU A 114 22.43 -14.83 41.47
CA LEU A 114 23.38 -13.86 40.93
C LEU A 114 24.33 -14.51 39.90
N ALA A 115 25.00 -13.68 39.12
CA ALA A 115 25.97 -14.07 38.10
C ALA A 115 27.37 -13.51 38.43
N LEU A 116 28.41 -14.27 38.09
CA LEU A 116 29.85 -13.94 37.98
C LEU A 116 30.60 -15.26 37.68
N PRO A 117 31.83 -15.26 37.13
CA PRO A 117 32.35 -14.53 35.96
C PRO A 117 32.73 -15.51 34.80
N VAL A 118 33.42 -15.03 33.76
CA VAL A 118 33.79 -15.80 32.54
C VAL A 118 35.19 -16.40 32.65
N ALA A 119 35.38 -17.64 32.16
CA ALA A 119 36.70 -18.20 31.82
C ALA A 119 36.66 -19.17 30.60
N ALA A 120 37.61 -18.93 29.69
CA ALA A 120 38.23 -19.75 28.64
C ALA A 120 37.65 -21.10 28.11
N SER A 121 37.66 -21.18 26.76
CA SER A 121 38.24 -22.24 25.90
C SER A 121 37.64 -23.67 25.74
N VAL A 122 37.16 -23.90 24.51
CA VAL A 122 37.60 -24.96 23.55
C VAL A 122 36.98 -26.38 23.58
N SER A 123 36.35 -26.69 22.44
CA SER A 123 36.23 -27.98 21.73
C SER A 123 35.14 -29.02 22.08
N SER A 124 34.90 -29.83 21.04
CA SER A 124 34.20 -31.12 20.96
C SER A 124 32.72 -31.21 21.34
N CYS A 125 31.92 -31.56 20.34
CA CYS A 125 30.60 -32.13 20.53
C CYS A 125 30.67 -33.66 20.45
N ASN A 126 29.92 -34.35 21.30
CA ASN A 126 29.11 -35.45 20.78
C ASN A 126 27.85 -35.70 21.62
N ASN A 127 26.94 -36.49 21.05
CA ASN A 127 25.62 -36.78 21.58
C ASN A 127 25.68 -37.69 22.82
N ASN A 128 24.58 -37.71 23.58
CA ASN A 128 24.05 -39.00 24.01
C ASN A 128 22.51 -38.99 23.96
N SER A 129 21.93 -40.07 23.45
CA SER A 129 20.48 -40.24 23.27
C SER A 129 19.86 -40.96 24.48
N SER A 130 18.54 -40.88 24.64
CA SER A 130 17.79 -41.72 25.58
C SER A 130 16.49 -42.25 24.98
N ASN A 131 16.59 -43.49 24.49
CA ASN A 131 15.66 -44.61 24.61
C ASN A 131 14.14 -44.45 24.35
N LEU A 132 13.70 -45.17 23.32
CA LEU A 132 12.66 -46.22 23.31
C LEU A 132 11.30 -46.00 24.01
N PRO A 133 10.22 -46.45 23.35
CA PRO A 133 9.13 -47.20 23.97
C PRO A 133 9.24 -48.71 23.65
N THR A 134 8.98 -49.57 24.64
CA THR A 134 8.80 -51.01 24.44
C THR A 134 7.76 -51.54 25.42
N THR A 135 6.79 -52.31 24.92
CA THR A 135 5.89 -53.27 25.61
C THR A 135 4.74 -53.62 24.64
N ALA A 136 4.21 -54.84 24.58
CA ALA A 136 4.69 -56.15 25.04
C ALA A 136 3.82 -57.26 24.43
N SER A 137 4.35 -58.49 24.30
CA SER A 137 3.68 -59.74 24.74
C SER A 137 4.54 -60.97 24.41
N HIS A 138 4.76 -61.85 25.40
CA HIS A 138 5.30 -63.21 25.23
C HIS A 138 4.15 -64.23 25.11
N ILE A 139 4.42 -65.38 24.49
CA ILE A 139 4.08 -66.71 25.04
C ILE A 139 5.32 -67.60 24.86
N GLU A 140 5.56 -68.52 25.80
CA GLU A 140 6.75 -69.38 25.89
C GLU A 140 6.38 -70.87 25.73
N VAL A 141 7.37 -71.75 25.52
CA VAL A 141 7.69 -72.91 26.38
C VAL A 141 8.84 -73.75 25.76
N SER A 142 9.67 -74.35 26.61
CA SER A 142 10.93 -75.10 26.33
C SER A 142 10.71 -76.62 26.57
N PRO A 143 11.72 -77.51 26.86
CA PRO A 143 13.19 -77.49 26.67
C PRO A 143 13.80 -78.82 26.09
N ALA A 144 15.15 -78.83 25.90
CA ALA A 144 16.18 -79.92 26.03
C ALA A 144 15.89 -81.43 25.69
N ASP A 145 16.85 -82.30 25.31
CA ASP A 145 18.16 -82.59 25.96
C ASP A 145 19.11 -83.55 25.14
N ASN A 146 20.38 -83.66 25.56
CA ASN A 146 21.30 -84.84 25.58
C ASN A 146 22.04 -85.52 24.36
N MET A 147 23.39 -85.60 24.49
CA MET A 147 24.25 -86.84 24.64
C MET A 147 25.09 -87.51 23.49
N GLU A 148 26.42 -87.33 23.57
CA GLU A 148 27.62 -88.25 23.44
C GLU A 148 27.92 -89.28 22.29
N THR A 149 29.25 -89.45 22.03
CA THR A 149 30.07 -90.71 21.78
C THR A 149 30.97 -90.88 20.51
N SER A 150 32.31 -90.93 20.77
CA SER A 150 33.39 -91.84 20.30
C SER A 150 33.86 -92.07 18.82
N SER A 151 35.18 -91.89 18.60
CA SER A 151 36.19 -92.71 17.85
C SER A 151 36.00 -93.19 16.38
N ASP A 152 36.98 -93.37 15.48
CA ASP A 152 38.38 -92.90 15.21
C ASP A 152 38.67 -93.31 13.70
N ASP A 153 39.84 -93.40 13.03
CA ASP A 153 41.31 -93.28 13.23
C ASP A 153 42.00 -92.99 11.84
N SER A 154 43.33 -92.74 11.79
CA SER A 154 44.27 -92.89 10.65
C SER A 154 44.07 -91.99 9.40
N CYS A 155 45.07 -91.29 8.80
CA CYS A 155 46.46 -90.90 9.11
C CYS A 155 46.90 -89.85 8.00
N CYS A 156 48.08 -89.22 7.89
CA CYS A 156 49.37 -89.32 8.59
C CYS A 156 50.22 -88.01 8.58
N VAL A 157 51.39 -88.12 9.23
CA VAL A 157 52.56 -87.22 9.40
C VAL A 157 53.21 -86.83 8.03
N THR A 158 53.78 -85.64 7.75
CA THR A 158 54.97 -84.99 8.38
C THR A 158 55.02 -83.45 8.46
N LYS A 159 55.58 -82.98 9.59
CA LYS A 159 56.32 -81.73 9.97
C LYS A 159 56.84 -80.85 8.81
N THR A 160 57.03 -79.52 8.94
CA THR A 160 57.64 -78.76 10.06
C THR A 160 57.19 -77.29 10.19
N GLY A 161 57.31 -76.71 11.40
CA GLY A 161 57.50 -75.26 11.62
C GLY A 161 56.33 -74.55 12.31
N GLU A 162 56.55 -74.06 13.53
CA GLU A 162 55.50 -73.45 14.37
C GLU A 162 55.41 -71.92 14.20
N SER A 163 54.19 -71.39 14.07
CA SER A 163 53.77 -70.20 14.83
C SER A 163 52.26 -69.94 14.75
N ASN A 164 51.59 -70.16 15.89
CA ASN A 164 50.37 -69.52 16.38
C ASN A 164 49.25 -69.05 15.41
N SER A 165 48.11 -69.71 15.59
CA SER A 165 46.80 -69.06 15.88
C SER A 165 45.96 -68.48 14.73
N CYS A 166 44.71 -68.95 14.68
CA CYS A 166 43.58 -68.39 13.94
C CYS A 166 43.73 -68.36 12.40
N ASP A 167 43.37 -69.47 11.77
CA ASP A 167 42.98 -69.49 10.35
C ASP A 167 41.68 -68.69 10.15
N SER A 168 41.87 -67.37 9.97
CA SER A 168 40.77 -66.42 9.94
C SER A 168 39.81 -66.70 8.78
N VAL A 169 38.55 -66.29 8.92
CA VAL A 169 37.55 -66.44 7.84
C VAL A 169 38.05 -65.81 6.52
N PHE A 170 38.87 -64.77 6.62
CA PHE A 170 39.48 -64.11 5.48
C PHE A 170 40.51 -64.99 4.76
N GLU A 171 41.36 -65.75 5.47
CA GLU A 171 42.36 -66.62 4.82
C GLU A 171 41.69 -67.72 3.98
N ARG A 172 40.60 -68.30 4.50
CA ARG A 172 39.77 -69.25 3.75
C ARG A 172 39.06 -68.61 2.55
N LEU A 173 38.54 -67.38 2.69
CA LEU A 173 37.96 -66.63 1.57
C LEU A 173 39.02 -66.27 0.49
N PHE A 174 40.23 -65.92 0.91
CA PHE A 174 41.32 -65.48 0.03
C PHE A 174 41.95 -66.66 -0.74
N SER A 175 42.12 -67.80 -0.07
CA SER A 175 42.66 -69.03 -0.69
C SER A 175 41.64 -69.76 -1.57
N ALA A 176 40.36 -69.78 -1.19
CA ALA A 176 39.28 -70.44 -1.94
C ALA A 176 38.39 -69.49 -2.75
N VAL A 177 38.88 -68.30 -3.14
CA VAL A 177 38.07 -67.29 -3.86
C VAL A 177 37.48 -67.82 -5.18
N SER A 178 38.15 -68.77 -5.82
CA SER A 178 37.70 -69.46 -7.04
C SER A 178 36.47 -70.37 -6.83
N CYS A 179 36.15 -70.70 -5.58
CA CYS A 179 34.98 -71.50 -5.21
C CYS A 179 33.75 -70.64 -4.89
N VAL A 180 33.86 -69.30 -4.85
CA VAL A 180 32.76 -68.38 -4.53
C VAL A 180 31.82 -68.26 -5.72
N SER A 181 30.54 -68.59 -5.54
CA SER A 181 29.52 -68.52 -6.58
C SER A 181 29.22 -67.07 -6.99
N LEU A 182 29.71 -66.66 -8.17
CA LEU A 182 29.48 -65.33 -8.72
C LEU A 182 28.07 -65.21 -9.34
N PRO A 183 27.35 -64.08 -9.19
CA PRO A 183 25.95 -63.97 -9.62
C PRO A 183 25.72 -64.05 -11.14
N GLN A 184 26.63 -63.49 -11.94
CA GLN A 184 26.53 -63.44 -13.42
C GLN A 184 27.93 -63.48 -14.05
N PRO A 185 28.08 -63.89 -15.33
CA PRO A 185 29.38 -63.90 -16.03
C PRO A 185 30.05 -62.53 -16.23
N SER A 186 29.39 -61.42 -15.91
CA SER A 186 29.99 -60.08 -15.88
C SER A 186 30.82 -59.83 -14.61
N TRP A 187 30.66 -60.66 -13.58
CA TRP A 187 31.42 -60.57 -12.35
C TRP A 187 32.77 -61.29 -12.47
N ALA A 188 33.83 -60.65 -12.00
CA ALA A 188 35.15 -61.25 -11.80
C ALA A 188 35.62 -61.05 -10.35
N ALA A 189 36.42 -61.99 -9.84
CA ALA A 189 37.06 -61.91 -8.53
C ALA A 189 38.56 -61.60 -8.66
N HIS A 190 39.06 -60.68 -7.85
CA HIS A 190 40.45 -60.22 -7.85
C HIS A 190 41.03 -60.27 -6.44
N LEU A 191 42.18 -60.94 -6.30
CA LEU A 191 42.98 -60.93 -5.07
C LEU A 191 43.97 -59.77 -5.11
N ILE A 192 43.91 -58.88 -4.13
CA ILE A 192 44.90 -57.82 -3.92
C ILE A 192 45.91 -58.35 -2.89
N ASN A 193 47.20 -58.31 -3.24
CA ASN A 193 48.31 -58.58 -2.34
C ASN A 193 49.46 -57.61 -2.68
N LEU A 194 49.36 -56.38 -2.20
CA LEU A 194 50.27 -55.28 -2.56
C LEU A 194 50.58 -54.42 -1.33
N ALA A 195 51.86 -54.07 -1.15
CA ALA A 195 52.34 -53.21 -0.05
C ALA A 195 51.87 -53.62 1.37
N GLY A 196 51.70 -54.93 1.60
CA GLY A 196 51.22 -55.48 2.87
C GLY A 196 49.70 -55.48 3.06
N VAL A 197 48.93 -54.94 2.09
CA VAL A 197 47.46 -55.02 2.08
C VAL A 197 47.04 -56.29 1.36
N ARG A 198 46.24 -57.12 2.04
CA ARG A 198 45.57 -58.30 1.47
C ARG A 198 44.06 -58.13 1.55
N ASP A 199 43.43 -58.00 0.40
CA ASP A 199 41.97 -57.76 0.26
C ASP A 199 41.43 -58.57 -0.94
N VAL A 200 40.11 -58.82 -0.97
CA VAL A 200 39.40 -59.47 -2.08
C VAL A 200 38.41 -58.48 -2.70
N VAL A 201 38.40 -58.34 -4.03
CA VAL A 201 37.47 -57.44 -4.73
C VAL A 201 36.74 -58.19 -5.85
N PHE A 202 35.42 -58.21 -5.78
CA PHE A 202 34.54 -58.70 -6.83
C PHE A 202 34.03 -57.51 -7.66
N ILE A 203 34.05 -57.57 -8.99
CA ILE A 203 33.73 -56.46 -9.89
C ILE A 203 32.72 -56.89 -10.97
N ASP A 204 31.59 -56.19 -11.10
CA ASP A 204 30.62 -56.29 -12.22
C ASP A 204 31.12 -55.38 -13.36
N ALA A 205 31.70 -55.97 -14.41
CA ALA A 205 32.22 -55.27 -15.58
C ALA A 205 31.14 -55.10 -16.66
N ALA A 206 30.90 -53.88 -17.12
CA ALA A 206 29.86 -53.59 -18.10
C ALA A 206 30.38 -52.72 -19.26
N VAL A 207 29.76 -52.89 -20.44
CA VAL A 207 30.10 -52.15 -21.66
C VAL A 207 28.94 -51.23 -22.07
N ALA A 208 29.24 -49.95 -22.25
CA ALA A 208 28.29 -48.97 -22.79
C ALA A 208 28.53 -48.78 -24.31
N HIS A 209 27.73 -49.45 -25.13
CA HIS A 209 27.70 -49.24 -26.58
C HIS A 209 26.96 -47.93 -26.94
N ARG A 210 27.51 -47.13 -27.86
CA ARG A 210 26.92 -45.85 -28.29
C ARG A 210 26.59 -45.86 -29.79
N THR A 211 25.31 -45.66 -30.12
CA THR A 211 24.71 -45.75 -31.46
C THR A 211 25.06 -44.62 -32.45
N SER A 212 26.19 -43.94 -32.26
CA SER A 212 26.58 -42.78 -33.10
C SER A 212 28.04 -42.75 -33.58
N ASP A 213 29.01 -43.26 -32.80
CA ASP A 213 30.44 -43.19 -33.18
C ASP A 213 31.15 -44.55 -33.16
N GLY A 214 30.43 -45.66 -32.97
CA GLY A 214 30.99 -47.01 -32.80
C GLY A 214 31.78 -47.26 -31.50
N SER A 215 32.30 -46.20 -30.86
CA SER A 215 33.04 -46.30 -29.60
C SER A 215 32.20 -46.91 -28.47
N SER A 216 32.81 -47.87 -27.79
CA SER A 216 32.24 -48.57 -26.63
C SER A 216 33.14 -48.34 -25.41
N VAL A 217 32.54 -48.12 -24.24
CA VAL A 217 33.29 -47.85 -22.99
C VAL A 217 33.07 -49.00 -22.02
N LEU A 218 34.16 -49.65 -21.61
CA LEU A 218 34.20 -50.59 -20.49
C LEU A 218 34.27 -49.80 -19.17
N PHE A 219 33.50 -50.21 -18.16
CA PHE A 219 33.52 -49.59 -16.83
C PHE A 219 33.07 -50.58 -15.74
N ASN A 220 33.50 -50.33 -14.51
CA ASN A 220 33.05 -51.05 -13.33
C ASN A 220 31.65 -50.55 -12.96
N ARG A 221 30.63 -51.38 -13.15
CA ARG A 221 29.23 -51.04 -12.84
C ARG A 221 28.98 -51.12 -11.34
N LYS A 222 29.50 -52.17 -10.71
CA LYS A 222 29.45 -52.44 -9.27
C LYS A 222 30.76 -53.08 -8.82
N ALA A 223 31.10 -52.96 -7.54
CA ALA A 223 32.10 -53.81 -6.92
C ALA A 223 31.75 -54.10 -5.45
N LEU A 224 32.17 -55.27 -4.97
CA LEU A 224 32.14 -55.67 -3.56
C LEU A 224 33.59 -55.88 -3.11
N HIS A 225 34.08 -55.00 -2.24
CA HIS A 225 35.42 -55.07 -1.65
C HIS A 225 35.31 -55.63 -0.24
N VAL A 226 35.93 -56.78 -0.02
CA VAL A 226 36.03 -57.44 1.29
C VAL A 226 37.48 -57.33 1.75
N LYS A 227 37.69 -56.64 2.87
CA LYS A 227 39.03 -56.42 3.43
C LYS A 227 39.52 -57.61 4.26
N SER A 228 40.82 -57.64 4.55
CA SER A 228 41.46 -58.55 5.51
C SER A 228 40.78 -58.66 6.88
N ASN A 229 40.13 -57.59 7.37
CA ASN A 229 39.35 -57.57 8.61
C ASN A 229 37.87 -58.00 8.43
N MET A 230 37.51 -58.58 7.28
CA MET A 230 36.15 -58.92 6.85
C MET A 230 35.16 -57.74 6.77
N GLU A 231 35.64 -56.48 6.79
CA GLU A 231 34.83 -55.30 6.49
C GLU A 231 34.44 -55.27 5.01
N VAL A 232 33.17 -54.96 4.73
CA VAL A 232 32.55 -55.05 3.41
C VAL A 232 32.17 -53.65 2.91
N GLN A 233 32.77 -53.26 1.79
CA GLN A 233 32.55 -51.98 1.12
C GLN A 233 31.95 -52.17 -0.27
N VAL A 234 30.78 -51.56 -0.53
CA VAL A 234 30.08 -51.67 -1.82
C VAL A 234 30.30 -50.40 -2.65
N TYR A 235 30.75 -50.56 -3.89
CA TYR A 235 30.94 -49.47 -4.83
C TYR A 235 29.96 -49.59 -6.00
N ILE A 236 29.42 -48.46 -6.46
CA ILE A 236 28.61 -48.37 -7.69
C ILE A 236 29.15 -47.20 -8.50
N LEU A 237 29.53 -47.45 -9.76
CA LEU A 237 30.17 -46.46 -10.65
C LEU A 237 31.28 -45.67 -9.92
N ASP A 238 32.22 -46.41 -9.35
CA ASP A 238 33.40 -45.93 -8.61
C ASP A 238 33.09 -45.05 -7.36
N LYS A 239 31.86 -45.10 -6.84
CA LYS A 239 31.47 -44.45 -5.58
C LYS A 239 31.08 -45.44 -4.51
N LEU A 240 31.70 -45.30 -3.33
CA LEU A 240 31.30 -46.02 -2.12
C LEU A 240 29.85 -45.69 -1.76
N ILE A 241 29.08 -46.75 -1.47
CA ILE A 241 27.69 -46.71 -1.02
C ILE A 241 27.64 -47.19 0.44
N ASP A 242 26.73 -46.60 1.22
CA ASP A 242 26.38 -47.10 2.55
C ASP A 242 25.74 -48.49 2.43
N SER A 243 26.47 -49.53 2.87
CA SER A 243 26.06 -50.93 2.77
C SER A 243 24.76 -51.22 3.53
N ALA A 244 24.56 -50.61 4.69
CA ALA A 244 23.34 -50.76 5.47
C ALA A 244 22.12 -50.17 4.73
N ALA A 245 22.30 -49.08 3.96
CA ALA A 245 21.24 -48.46 3.17
C ALA A 245 20.79 -49.28 1.94
N ILE A 246 21.54 -50.34 1.58
CA ILE A 246 21.23 -51.27 0.48
C ILE A 246 20.98 -52.72 0.94
N GLY A 247 20.89 -52.96 2.25
CA GLY A 247 20.61 -54.28 2.83
C GLY A 247 21.82 -55.24 2.86
N VAL A 248 23.05 -54.69 2.82
CA VAL A 248 24.30 -55.45 2.92
C VAL A 248 24.90 -55.22 4.31
N SER A 249 25.31 -56.27 5.02
CA SER A 249 26.01 -56.13 6.30
C SER A 249 27.38 -55.46 6.08
N PRO A 250 27.83 -54.53 6.96
CA PRO A 250 29.16 -53.91 6.85
C PRO A 250 30.31 -54.87 7.19
N PHE A 251 30.03 -56.07 7.71
CA PHE A 251 31.01 -57.13 7.95
C PHE A 251 30.44 -58.48 7.49
N ALA A 252 31.29 -59.34 6.94
CA ALA A 252 30.93 -60.72 6.58
C ALA A 252 31.52 -61.74 7.57
N THR A 253 30.76 -62.78 7.88
CA THR A 253 31.12 -63.84 8.85
C THR A 253 31.51 -65.15 8.18
N SER A 254 31.24 -65.32 6.89
CA SER A 254 31.58 -66.50 6.10
C SER A 254 31.62 -66.20 4.59
N ALA A 255 32.22 -67.08 3.79
CA ALA A 255 32.19 -66.98 2.33
C ALA A 255 30.76 -67.10 1.75
N LEU A 256 29.89 -67.89 2.38
CA LEU A 256 28.47 -68.02 2.01
C LEU A 256 27.69 -66.71 2.24
N GLU A 257 28.09 -65.93 3.24
CA GLU A 257 27.55 -64.58 3.42
C GLU A 257 28.03 -63.63 2.32
N VAL A 258 29.30 -63.72 1.90
CA VAL A 258 29.82 -62.95 0.75
C VAL A 258 29.08 -63.29 -0.55
N GLU A 259 28.77 -64.56 -0.83
CA GLU A 259 27.90 -64.93 -1.95
C GLU A 259 26.49 -64.32 -1.86
N SER A 260 25.93 -64.29 -0.65
CA SER A 260 24.60 -63.73 -0.40
C SER A 260 24.62 -62.21 -0.61
N MET A 261 25.67 -61.53 -0.16
CA MET A 261 25.92 -60.11 -0.42
C MET A 261 26.11 -59.84 -1.92
N LEU A 262 26.85 -60.68 -2.65
CA LEU A 262 27.02 -60.56 -4.09
C LEU A 262 25.68 -60.65 -4.82
N LYS A 263 24.80 -61.60 -4.44
CA LYS A 263 23.44 -61.73 -5.00
C LYS A 263 22.57 -60.50 -4.70
N VAL A 264 22.67 -59.93 -3.50
CA VAL A 264 22.00 -58.65 -3.15
C VAL A 264 22.52 -57.49 -3.99
N VAL A 265 23.85 -57.34 -4.10
CA VAL A 265 24.47 -56.25 -4.88
C VAL A 265 24.17 -56.40 -6.38
N ASP A 266 24.15 -57.61 -6.92
CA ASP A 266 23.76 -57.88 -8.31
C ASP A 266 22.30 -57.50 -8.60
N GLY A 267 21.39 -57.70 -7.64
CA GLY A 267 20.02 -57.21 -7.69
C GLY A 267 19.84 -55.68 -7.67
N ILE A 268 20.88 -54.89 -7.37
CA ILE A 268 20.77 -53.43 -7.31
C ILE A 268 20.60 -52.80 -8.70
N ASP A 269 19.46 -52.17 -8.92
CA ASP A 269 19.22 -51.31 -10.07
C ASP A 269 20.01 -49.99 -9.98
N VAL A 270 20.94 -49.82 -10.94
CA VAL A 270 21.75 -48.60 -11.07
C VAL A 270 21.08 -47.60 -12.00
N CYS A 271 20.84 -46.39 -11.50
CA CYS A 271 20.31 -45.25 -12.25
C CYS A 271 21.10 -45.01 -13.55
N ARG A 272 20.40 -44.79 -14.67
CA ARG A 272 21.03 -44.62 -16.01
C ARG A 272 21.72 -43.27 -16.24
N GLY A 273 21.64 -42.34 -15.29
CA GLY A 273 22.15 -40.97 -15.45
C GLY A 273 21.18 -40.04 -16.18
N GLY A 274 21.61 -38.81 -16.43
CA GLY A 274 20.89 -37.80 -17.21
C GLY A 274 21.30 -37.82 -18.70
N PRO A 275 21.18 -36.69 -19.43
CA PRO A 275 21.53 -36.64 -20.85
C PRO A 275 23.01 -36.87 -21.11
N SER A 276 23.34 -37.19 -22.37
CA SER A 276 24.71 -37.47 -22.83
C SER A 276 25.57 -36.20 -22.78
N LEU A 277 26.88 -36.35 -22.57
CA LEU A 277 27.82 -35.24 -22.71
C LEU A 277 27.75 -34.61 -24.12
N LYS A 278 27.43 -35.39 -25.16
CA LYS A 278 27.27 -34.86 -26.54
C LYS A 278 26.15 -33.83 -26.66
N ASP A 279 25.09 -33.98 -25.87
CA ASP A 279 23.91 -33.11 -25.94
C ASP A 279 24.22 -31.72 -25.34
N PHE A 280 25.16 -31.70 -24.40
CA PHE A 280 25.61 -30.51 -23.68
C PHE A 280 27.12 -30.59 -23.40
N PRO A 281 27.99 -30.44 -24.42
CA PRO A 281 29.44 -30.65 -24.27
C PRO A 281 30.13 -29.49 -23.55
N ASP A 282 29.52 -28.31 -23.62
CA ASP A 282 30.19 -27.03 -23.37
C ASP A 282 29.55 -26.26 -22.19
N VAL A 283 29.16 -27.00 -21.15
CA VAL A 283 28.53 -26.48 -19.92
C VAL A 283 29.16 -27.06 -18.66
N SER A 284 29.24 -26.25 -17.60
CA SER A 284 29.80 -26.64 -16.30
C SER A 284 28.87 -26.23 -15.14
N PRO A 285 27.79 -27.00 -14.89
CA PRO A 285 26.89 -26.76 -13.75
C PRO A 285 27.49 -27.23 -12.42
N GLU A 286 27.45 -26.39 -11.38
CA GLU A 286 28.00 -26.71 -10.05
C GLU A 286 27.27 -27.86 -9.31
N CYS A 287 26.16 -28.35 -9.86
CA CYS A 287 25.34 -29.41 -9.29
C CYS A 287 25.50 -30.78 -9.96
N ALA A 288 26.24 -30.90 -11.07
CA ALA A 288 26.40 -32.16 -11.80
C ALA A 288 27.85 -32.40 -12.26
N PHE A 289 28.14 -33.68 -12.49
CA PHE A 289 29.40 -34.21 -13.02
C PHE A 289 29.12 -35.09 -14.24
N VAL A 290 30.14 -35.40 -15.02
CA VAL A 290 30.08 -36.42 -16.08
C VAL A 290 30.65 -37.72 -15.52
N ASP A 291 29.97 -38.83 -15.74
CA ASP A 291 30.43 -40.16 -15.30
C ASP A 291 31.37 -40.85 -16.31
N CYS A 292 31.83 -42.06 -15.95
CA CYS A 292 32.58 -42.94 -16.85
C CYS A 292 31.83 -43.25 -18.15
N GLN A 293 30.49 -43.37 -18.10
CA GLN A 293 29.61 -43.63 -19.24
C GLN A 293 29.46 -42.42 -20.19
N LYS A 294 30.05 -41.26 -19.88
CA LYS A 294 29.92 -39.96 -20.57
C LYS A 294 28.49 -39.40 -20.56
N SER A 295 27.81 -39.56 -19.42
CA SER A 295 26.45 -39.09 -19.13
C SER A 295 26.47 -38.13 -17.93
N TRP A 296 25.60 -37.11 -17.97
CA TRP A 296 25.51 -36.11 -16.91
C TRP A 296 24.78 -36.66 -15.67
N ARG A 297 25.43 -36.68 -14.50
CA ARG A 297 24.86 -37.12 -13.22
C ARG A 297 24.84 -36.01 -12.20
N HIS A 298 23.75 -35.90 -11.43
CA HIS A 298 23.66 -34.90 -10.36
C HIS A 298 24.56 -35.34 -9.20
N ASN A 299 25.31 -34.41 -8.60
CA ASN A 299 26.17 -34.63 -7.42
C ASN A 299 25.45 -35.23 -6.19
N LYS A 300 24.11 -35.26 -6.18
CA LYS A 300 23.26 -35.85 -5.13
C LYS A 300 22.48 -37.09 -5.62
N CYS A 301 22.84 -37.68 -6.75
CA CYS A 301 22.29 -38.94 -7.20
C CYS A 301 22.73 -40.06 -6.24
N LEU A 302 21.78 -40.78 -5.65
CA LEU A 302 22.04 -41.92 -4.75
C LEU A 302 22.55 -43.18 -5.49
N LEU A 303 22.64 -43.10 -6.82
CA LEU A 303 22.97 -44.18 -7.78
C LEU A 303 21.99 -45.37 -7.80
N VAL A 304 21.43 -45.79 -6.67
CA VAL A 304 20.39 -46.81 -6.54
C VAL A 304 19.01 -46.24 -6.89
N THR A 305 18.23 -46.96 -7.70
CA THR A 305 16.85 -46.59 -8.09
C THR A 305 16.01 -47.81 -8.47
N PRO A 306 14.92 -48.15 -7.76
CA PRO A 306 14.06 -49.27 -8.12
C PRO A 306 13.51 -49.18 -9.55
N GLY A 307 13.58 -50.27 -10.32
CA GLY A 307 13.04 -50.38 -11.68
C GLY A 307 13.94 -49.82 -12.79
N GLY A 308 15.26 -49.77 -12.56
CA GLY A 308 16.28 -49.40 -13.56
C GLY A 308 16.12 -48.01 -14.18
N ALA A 309 15.39 -47.11 -13.50
CA ALA A 309 14.92 -45.84 -14.03
C ALA A 309 15.91 -44.68 -13.80
N ILE A 310 15.74 -43.58 -14.54
CA ILE A 310 16.49 -42.34 -14.28
C ILE A 310 15.94 -41.68 -13.01
N CYS A 311 16.81 -41.44 -12.01
CA CYS A 311 16.39 -40.78 -10.77
C CYS A 311 15.94 -39.32 -11.03
N ARG A 312 14.98 -38.82 -10.24
CA ARG A 312 14.40 -37.46 -10.39
C ARG A 312 15.43 -36.32 -10.41
N LEU A 313 16.60 -36.53 -9.81
CA LEU A 313 17.69 -35.55 -9.80
C LEU A 313 18.51 -35.56 -11.10
N CYS A 314 18.65 -36.72 -11.75
CA CYS A 314 19.33 -36.84 -13.05
C CYS A 314 18.41 -36.46 -14.22
N SER A 315 17.11 -36.80 -14.16
CA SER A 315 16.16 -36.38 -15.20
C SER A 315 16.00 -34.86 -15.25
N GLY A 316 16.00 -34.19 -14.09
CA GLY A 316 15.98 -32.72 -13.99
C GLY A 316 17.24 -31.99 -14.49
N LEU A 317 18.28 -32.72 -14.92
CA LEU A 317 19.46 -32.08 -15.50
C LEU A 317 19.24 -31.57 -16.92
N VAL A 318 18.30 -32.13 -17.70
CA VAL A 318 18.04 -31.70 -19.09
C VAL A 318 17.73 -30.20 -19.15
N ASP A 319 16.77 -29.74 -18.34
CA ASP A 319 16.45 -28.31 -18.23
C ASP A 319 17.62 -27.48 -17.67
N THR A 320 18.35 -28.03 -16.70
CA THR A 320 19.45 -27.34 -16.03
C THR A 320 20.63 -27.07 -16.97
N LEU A 321 21.00 -28.07 -17.77
CA LEU A 321 22.07 -28.01 -18.77
C LEU A 321 21.68 -27.12 -19.94
N ARG A 322 20.45 -27.25 -20.44
CA ARG A 322 19.87 -26.35 -21.44
C ARG A 322 19.92 -24.88 -21.00
N ILE A 323 19.48 -24.59 -19.78
CA ILE A 323 19.55 -23.23 -19.21
C ILE A 323 21.00 -22.72 -19.09
N HIS A 324 21.99 -23.59 -18.91
CA HIS A 324 23.41 -23.21 -18.95
C HIS A 324 23.89 -22.92 -20.38
N ALA A 325 23.51 -23.73 -21.36
CA ALA A 325 23.81 -23.52 -22.78
C ALA A 325 23.19 -22.22 -23.32
N ASP A 326 21.89 -22.01 -23.10
CA ASP A 326 21.15 -20.79 -23.49
C ASP A 326 21.82 -19.52 -22.92
N ARG A 327 22.26 -19.58 -21.65
CA ARG A 327 22.97 -18.47 -20.99
C ARG A 327 24.39 -18.25 -21.52
N ARG A 328 25.06 -19.28 -22.04
CA ARG A 328 26.38 -19.15 -22.69
C ARG A 328 26.21 -18.51 -24.06
N ALA A 329 25.29 -19.00 -24.89
CA ALA A 329 24.97 -18.45 -26.20
C ALA A 329 24.54 -16.97 -26.13
N ALA A 330 23.66 -16.62 -25.18
CA ALA A 330 23.23 -15.24 -24.97
C ALA A 330 24.35 -14.29 -24.53
N ARG A 331 25.40 -14.79 -23.85
CA ARG A 331 26.57 -13.99 -23.43
C ARG A 331 27.64 -13.89 -24.50
N ALA A 332 27.81 -14.94 -25.33
CA ALA A 332 28.70 -14.89 -26.49
C ALA A 332 28.27 -13.76 -27.44
N LYS A 333 26.96 -13.59 -27.67
CA LYS A 333 26.37 -12.44 -28.39
C LYS A 333 26.55 -11.06 -27.73
N GLN A 334 27.20 -10.97 -26.57
CA GLN A 334 27.40 -9.71 -25.82
C GLN A 334 28.87 -9.41 -25.48
N GLY A 335 29.83 -10.26 -25.89
CA GLY A 335 31.27 -9.97 -25.77
C GLY A 335 31.85 -9.86 -24.34
N ILE A 336 31.13 -10.31 -23.31
CA ILE A 336 31.51 -10.10 -21.90
C ILE A 336 32.52 -11.17 -21.43
N PRO A 337 33.75 -10.82 -20.98
CA PRO A 337 34.76 -11.80 -20.56
C PRO A 337 34.44 -12.54 -19.26
N LEU A 338 34.95 -13.78 -19.14
CA LEU A 338 34.78 -14.64 -17.96
C LEU A 338 35.84 -14.39 -16.87
N LYS A 339 35.70 -13.34 -16.06
CA LYS A 339 36.36 -13.26 -14.74
C LYS A 339 35.34 -13.27 -13.59
N ARG A 340 35.25 -14.42 -12.92
CA ARG A 340 34.32 -14.69 -11.82
C ARG A 340 34.86 -14.17 -10.48
N PHE A 341 34.75 -12.86 -10.25
CA PHE A 341 35.07 -12.26 -8.95
C PHE A 341 34.24 -12.92 -7.83
N ARG A 342 34.89 -13.79 -7.04
CA ARG A 342 34.39 -14.18 -5.71
C ARG A 342 34.69 -13.03 -4.75
N LEU A 343 33.73 -12.10 -4.61
CA LEU A 343 33.70 -11.24 -3.44
C LEU A 343 33.70 -12.14 -2.18
N SER A 344 34.62 -11.90 -1.26
CA SER A 344 34.57 -12.50 0.08
C SER A 344 33.48 -11.79 0.87
N VAL A 345 32.31 -12.42 0.97
CA VAL A 345 31.08 -11.81 1.50
C VAL A 345 30.77 -12.41 2.87
N VAL A 346 30.89 -11.58 3.92
CA VAL A 346 30.58 -11.91 5.31
C VAL A 346 29.19 -12.57 5.42
N PRO A 347 28.97 -13.60 6.28
CA PRO A 347 27.74 -14.41 6.27
C PRO A 347 26.42 -13.62 6.31
N THR A 348 26.37 -12.48 7.02
CA THR A 348 25.22 -11.58 7.07
C THR A 348 24.90 -10.91 5.73
N GLN A 349 25.92 -10.52 4.96
CA GLN A 349 25.76 -10.06 3.59
C GLN A 349 25.44 -11.22 2.62
N GLN A 350 25.95 -12.42 2.91
CA GLN A 350 25.67 -13.62 2.11
C GLN A 350 24.19 -14.02 2.19
N GLN A 351 23.58 -13.89 3.39
CA GLN A 351 22.13 -13.98 3.58
C GLN A 351 21.36 -12.88 2.83
N LYS A 352 21.80 -11.61 2.88
CA LYS A 352 21.18 -10.53 2.08
C LYS A 352 21.21 -10.85 0.58
N LEU A 353 22.33 -11.37 0.08
CA LEU A 353 22.50 -11.78 -1.32
C LEU A 353 21.60 -12.98 -1.70
N SER A 354 21.41 -13.96 -0.81
CA SER A 354 20.48 -15.06 -1.04
C SER A 354 19.03 -14.56 -1.05
N ALA A 355 18.64 -13.68 -0.13
CA ALA A 355 17.31 -13.07 -0.09
C ALA A 355 17.01 -12.28 -1.39
N LEU A 356 17.97 -11.48 -1.88
CA LEU A 356 17.85 -10.76 -3.15
C LEU A 356 17.72 -11.71 -4.36
N ARG A 357 18.45 -12.84 -4.37
CA ARG A 357 18.33 -13.89 -5.41
C ARG A 357 16.96 -14.58 -5.35
N HIS A 358 16.45 -14.89 -4.16
CA HIS A 358 15.10 -15.45 -3.99
C HIS A 358 14.01 -14.46 -4.40
N ALA A 359 14.14 -13.18 -4.06
CA ALA A 359 13.24 -12.12 -4.47
C ALA A 359 13.22 -11.97 -6.01
N ARG A 360 14.39 -11.89 -6.65
CA ARG A 360 14.52 -11.88 -8.12
C ARG A 360 13.87 -13.10 -8.77
N SER A 361 14.05 -14.29 -8.20
CA SER A 361 13.44 -15.53 -8.68
C SER A 361 11.93 -15.59 -8.46
N ALA A 362 11.41 -14.97 -7.39
CA ALA A 362 9.98 -14.79 -7.18
C ALA A 362 9.37 -13.80 -8.18
N VAL A 363 10.04 -12.68 -8.45
CA VAL A 363 9.65 -11.68 -9.46
C VAL A 363 9.66 -12.29 -10.87
N GLN A 364 10.68 -13.06 -11.25
CA GLN A 364 10.72 -13.74 -12.55
C GLN A 364 9.58 -14.78 -12.69
N ARG A 365 9.30 -15.59 -11.66
CA ARG A 365 8.14 -16.51 -11.65
C ARG A 365 6.79 -15.79 -11.61
N SER A 366 6.73 -14.57 -11.07
CA SER A 366 5.55 -13.71 -11.18
C SER A 366 5.37 -13.21 -12.62
N ARG A 367 6.41 -12.61 -13.21
CA ARG A 367 6.43 -12.12 -14.60
C ARG A 367 6.12 -13.21 -15.62
N ALA A 368 6.60 -14.44 -15.43
CA ALA A 368 6.27 -15.57 -16.31
C ALA A 368 4.79 -15.98 -16.23
N ARG A 369 4.21 -16.02 -15.02
CA ARG A 369 2.77 -16.31 -14.83
C ARG A 369 1.89 -15.18 -15.36
N LEU A 370 2.30 -13.93 -15.17
CA LEU A 370 1.66 -12.75 -15.76
C LEU A 370 1.74 -12.76 -17.30
N ALA A 371 2.89 -13.14 -17.89
CA ALA A 371 3.03 -13.27 -19.34
C ALA A 371 2.10 -14.36 -19.91
N LYS A 372 2.03 -15.55 -19.28
CA LYS A 372 1.07 -16.60 -19.70
C LYS A 372 -0.39 -16.16 -19.56
N ARG A 373 -0.73 -15.43 -18.49
CA ARG A 373 -2.08 -14.88 -18.29
C ARG A 373 -2.40 -13.75 -19.27
N ASN A 374 -1.43 -12.91 -19.64
CA ASN A 374 -1.59 -11.89 -20.67
C ASN A 374 -1.78 -12.51 -22.07
N LYS A 375 -1.10 -13.62 -22.41
CA LYS A 375 -1.37 -14.34 -23.67
C LYS A 375 -2.82 -14.83 -23.72
N LEU A 376 -3.29 -15.50 -22.67
CA LEU A 376 -4.68 -15.96 -22.56
C LEU A 376 -5.69 -14.80 -22.63
N LEU A 377 -5.39 -13.66 -21.97
CA LEU A 377 -6.24 -12.47 -22.02
C LEU A 377 -6.19 -11.73 -23.36
N LEU A 378 -5.13 -11.90 -24.16
CA LEU A 378 -5.06 -11.40 -25.54
C LEU A 378 -5.85 -12.30 -26.49
N GLU A 379 -5.73 -13.62 -26.35
CA GLU A 379 -6.54 -14.60 -27.09
C GLU A 379 -8.05 -14.39 -26.81
N GLN A 380 -8.43 -14.20 -25.55
CA GLN A 380 -9.80 -13.84 -25.15
C GLN A 380 -10.22 -12.43 -25.61
N LEU A 381 -9.30 -11.46 -25.65
CA LEU A 381 -9.59 -10.13 -26.19
C LEU A 381 -9.83 -10.19 -27.70
N GLN A 382 -9.06 -10.98 -28.45
CA GLN A 382 -9.24 -11.12 -29.90
C GLN A 382 -10.56 -11.82 -30.23
N ALA A 383 -10.99 -12.81 -29.45
CA ALA A 383 -12.33 -13.40 -29.57
C ALA A 383 -13.44 -12.36 -29.34
N ALA A 384 -13.41 -11.64 -28.20
CA ALA A 384 -14.41 -10.62 -27.90
C ALA A 384 -14.36 -9.39 -28.83
N MET A 385 -13.19 -9.08 -29.41
CA MET A 385 -13.08 -8.05 -30.45
C MET A 385 -13.69 -8.52 -31.78
N LYS A 386 -13.64 -9.82 -32.09
CA LYS A 386 -14.33 -10.37 -33.27
C LYS A 386 -15.85 -10.29 -33.10
N GLU A 387 -16.36 -10.71 -31.95
CA GLU A 387 -17.78 -10.54 -31.56
C GLU A 387 -18.25 -9.08 -31.64
N LEU A 388 -17.35 -8.12 -31.39
CA LEU A 388 -17.63 -6.68 -31.50
C LEU A 388 -17.50 -6.13 -32.93
N THR A 389 -16.73 -6.74 -33.83
CA THR A 389 -16.70 -6.36 -35.26
C THR A 389 -17.84 -6.97 -36.06
N ASP A 390 -18.44 -8.06 -35.57
CA ASP A 390 -19.59 -8.71 -36.18
C ASP A 390 -20.93 -7.99 -35.83
N LEU A 391 -20.91 -6.99 -34.93
CA LEU A 391 -22.03 -6.08 -34.62
C LEU A 391 -21.99 -4.82 -35.50
N GLN A 392 -23.08 -4.54 -36.22
CA GLN A 392 -23.13 -3.40 -37.15
C GLN A 392 -23.66 -2.13 -36.48
N GLU A 393 -23.33 -0.95 -37.03
CA GLU A 393 -23.63 0.35 -36.42
C GLU A 393 -25.14 0.63 -36.27
N GLN A 394 -25.98 -0.10 -37.00
CA GLN A 394 -27.44 -0.04 -36.91
C GLN A 394 -27.97 -0.66 -35.61
N ASP A 395 -27.42 -1.78 -35.13
CA ASP A 395 -27.84 -2.45 -33.88
C ASP A 395 -27.77 -1.53 -32.66
N ILE A 396 -26.75 -0.66 -32.64
CA ILE A 396 -26.52 0.32 -31.56
C ILE A 396 -27.53 1.46 -31.67
N LYS A 397 -27.83 1.95 -32.88
CA LYS A 397 -28.79 3.03 -33.12
C LYS A 397 -30.23 2.59 -32.83
N GLU A 398 -30.59 1.34 -33.09
CA GLU A 398 -31.91 0.81 -32.72
C GLU A 398 -32.04 0.55 -31.22
N LYS A 399 -31.02 -0.01 -30.56
CA LYS A 399 -31.03 -0.14 -29.10
C LYS A 399 -31.07 1.20 -28.37
N LEU A 400 -30.46 2.25 -28.93
CA LEU A 400 -30.57 3.61 -28.39
C LEU A 400 -31.96 4.24 -28.62
N LYS A 401 -32.64 3.96 -29.75
CA LYS A 401 -34.04 4.37 -29.97
C LYS A 401 -35.03 3.71 -29.00
N GLY A 402 -34.70 2.53 -28.46
CA GLY A 402 -35.50 1.85 -27.44
C GLY A 402 -35.47 2.49 -26.04
N PHE A 403 -34.55 3.44 -25.79
CA PHE A 403 -34.50 4.23 -24.57
C PHE A 403 -34.80 5.69 -24.91
N ASP A 404 -36.05 6.11 -24.69
CA ASP A 404 -36.47 7.50 -24.85
C ASP A 404 -35.87 8.36 -23.72
N ILE A 405 -34.62 8.78 -23.93
CA ILE A 405 -33.79 9.57 -23.00
C ILE A 405 -33.98 11.05 -23.37
N PRO A 406 -34.70 11.85 -22.55
CA PRO A 406 -34.93 13.25 -22.88
C PRO A 406 -33.62 14.04 -22.88
N PRO A 407 -33.45 15.04 -23.76
CA PRO A 407 -32.26 15.91 -23.75
C PRO A 407 -31.95 16.56 -22.40
N ALA A 408 -32.95 16.70 -21.53
CA ALA A 408 -32.80 17.16 -20.15
C ALA A 408 -31.90 16.25 -19.28
N GLN A 409 -31.81 14.93 -19.53
CA GLN A 409 -30.97 14.02 -18.76
C GLN A 409 -29.46 14.19 -19.00
N LEU A 410 -29.08 14.96 -20.03
CA LEU A 410 -27.69 15.36 -20.27
C LEU A 410 -27.27 16.61 -19.48
N LEU A 411 -28.22 17.43 -18.99
CA LEU A 411 -27.90 18.68 -18.31
C LEU A 411 -27.85 18.49 -16.79
N LEU A 412 -26.65 18.57 -16.21
CA LEU A 412 -26.48 18.38 -14.77
C LEU A 412 -26.47 19.67 -13.96
N ILE A 413 -26.64 19.53 -12.66
CA ILE A 413 -26.57 20.56 -11.61
C ILE A 413 -25.41 21.56 -11.83
N GLU A 414 -24.20 21.06 -12.08
CA GLU A 414 -23.00 21.89 -12.28
C GLU A 414 -23.01 22.61 -13.66
N GLU A 415 -23.69 22.05 -14.65
CA GLU A 415 -23.86 22.65 -15.98
C GLU A 415 -24.95 23.71 -15.99
N CYS A 416 -26.06 23.54 -15.28
CA CYS A 416 -27.17 24.51 -15.20
C CYS A 416 -26.65 25.92 -14.82
N VAL A 417 -25.79 26.00 -13.81
CA VAL A 417 -25.15 27.26 -13.36
C VAL A 417 -24.18 27.81 -14.42
N SER A 418 -23.46 26.92 -15.12
CA SER A 418 -22.55 27.27 -16.21
C SER A 418 -23.28 27.83 -17.44
N VAL A 419 -24.44 27.26 -17.77
CA VAL A 419 -25.30 27.69 -18.89
C VAL A 419 -26.05 28.97 -18.52
N ALA A 420 -26.53 29.13 -17.29
CA ALA A 420 -27.09 30.39 -16.78
C ALA A 420 -26.06 31.54 -16.87
N ARG A 421 -24.79 31.31 -16.46
CA ARG A 421 -23.69 32.27 -16.67
C ARG A 421 -23.52 32.57 -18.15
N ASN A 422 -23.45 31.53 -18.99
CA ASN A 422 -23.23 31.69 -20.43
C ASN A 422 -24.34 32.51 -21.10
N ARG A 423 -25.60 32.28 -20.74
CA ARG A 423 -26.76 33.02 -21.25
C ARG A 423 -26.74 34.50 -20.83
N LEU A 424 -26.47 34.80 -19.56
CA LEU A 424 -26.33 36.18 -19.07
C LEU A 424 -25.10 36.89 -19.67
N LEU A 425 -24.00 36.17 -19.87
CA LEU A 425 -22.79 36.68 -20.53
C LEU A 425 -23.02 37.01 -22.01
N ASP A 426 -23.83 36.24 -22.73
CA ASP A 426 -24.14 36.49 -24.15
C ASP A 426 -25.18 37.60 -24.33
N LYS A 427 -26.29 37.55 -23.60
CA LYS A 427 -27.39 38.52 -23.71
C LYS A 427 -27.15 39.82 -22.92
N LYS A 428 -26.13 39.85 -22.06
CA LYS A 428 -25.74 40.96 -21.14
C LYS A 428 -26.78 41.33 -20.08
N VAL A 429 -28.06 41.15 -20.36
CA VAL A 429 -29.19 41.45 -19.46
C VAL A 429 -30.18 40.28 -19.49
N LEU A 430 -30.75 39.98 -18.32
CA LEU A 430 -31.94 39.15 -18.15
C LEU A 430 -33.00 39.97 -17.36
N LYS A 431 -34.28 39.64 -17.47
CA LYS A 431 -35.38 40.40 -16.84
C LYS A 431 -36.31 39.46 -16.07
N LYS A 432 -36.66 39.81 -14.83
CA LYS A 432 -37.69 39.16 -14.01
C LYS A 432 -38.43 40.24 -13.20
N ASP A 433 -39.74 40.15 -13.05
CA ASP A 433 -40.55 41.06 -12.21
C ASP A 433 -40.35 42.55 -12.57
N GLY A 434 -40.21 42.84 -13.87
CA GLY A 434 -39.83 44.17 -14.38
C GLY A 434 -38.35 44.55 -14.19
N LYS A 435 -37.70 44.04 -13.13
CA LYS A 435 -36.29 44.27 -12.78
C LYS A 435 -35.30 43.71 -13.80
N LEU A 436 -34.12 44.35 -13.92
CA LEU A 436 -33.04 43.95 -14.85
C LEU A 436 -31.82 43.38 -14.11
N ILE A 437 -31.48 42.13 -14.40
CA ILE A 437 -30.26 41.43 -13.99
C ILE A 437 -29.18 41.72 -15.03
N LYS A 438 -28.03 42.30 -14.65
CA LYS A 438 -27.04 42.83 -15.61
C LYS A 438 -25.66 42.21 -15.42
N TRP A 439 -25.06 41.68 -16.49
CA TRP A 439 -23.67 41.20 -16.48
C TRP A 439 -22.66 42.32 -16.16
N SER A 440 -23.01 43.57 -16.48
CA SER A 440 -22.18 44.75 -16.19
C SER A 440 -21.90 44.95 -14.71
N CYS A 441 -22.71 44.41 -13.79
CA CYS A 441 -22.43 44.50 -12.36
C CYS A 441 -21.22 43.64 -11.93
N TYR A 442 -20.98 42.50 -12.58
CA TYR A 442 -19.78 41.69 -12.32
C TYR A 442 -18.52 42.32 -12.94
N ASP A 443 -18.67 42.96 -14.11
CA ASP A 443 -17.60 43.73 -14.75
C ASP A 443 -17.22 44.98 -13.94
N ALA A 444 -18.21 45.75 -13.48
CA ALA A 444 -18.01 46.93 -12.63
C ALA A 444 -17.45 46.56 -11.24
N LEU A 445 -17.95 45.49 -10.62
CA LEU A 445 -17.30 44.91 -9.43
C LEU A 445 -15.83 44.61 -9.73
N TYR A 446 -15.55 43.85 -10.78
CA TYR A 446 -14.17 43.48 -11.10
C TYR A 446 -13.28 44.70 -11.37
N VAL A 447 -13.77 45.77 -12.01
CA VAL A 447 -12.98 47.00 -12.22
C VAL A 447 -12.63 47.65 -10.88
N ALA A 448 -13.63 47.98 -10.04
CA ALA A 448 -13.40 48.57 -8.72
C ALA A 448 -12.50 47.68 -7.83
N ASP A 449 -12.71 46.36 -7.89
CA ASP A 449 -11.93 45.33 -7.19
C ASP A 449 -10.50 45.12 -7.75
N ASN A 450 -10.03 45.97 -8.68
CA ASN A 450 -8.64 46.04 -9.15
C ASN A 450 -8.01 47.44 -8.99
N GLU A 451 -8.78 48.46 -8.62
CA GLU A 451 -8.29 49.85 -8.47
C GLU A 451 -7.57 50.07 -7.12
N ASN A 452 -7.83 49.17 -6.17
CA ASN A 452 -7.30 49.19 -4.82
C ASN A 452 -5.75 49.07 -4.76
N LYS A 453 -5.11 49.72 -3.79
CA LYS A 453 -3.65 49.69 -3.58
C LYS A 453 -3.13 48.27 -3.26
N ALA A 454 -1.81 48.03 -3.40
CA ALA A 454 -1.02 46.87 -2.91
C ALA A 454 -1.60 45.41 -2.90
N GLU A 455 -2.60 45.12 -3.74
CA GLU A 455 -2.95 43.81 -4.32
C GLU A 455 -3.63 42.73 -3.44
N LEU A 456 -4.30 43.07 -2.35
CA LEU A 456 -5.46 42.25 -1.97
C LEU A 456 -6.55 42.38 -3.10
N LYS A 457 -7.63 41.55 -3.11
CA LYS A 457 -8.95 41.99 -3.69
C LYS A 457 -10.11 41.73 -2.69
N VAL A 458 -11.27 42.40 -2.79
CA VAL A 458 -12.53 42.10 -2.08
C VAL A 458 -13.07 40.73 -2.52
N CYS A 459 -12.82 40.36 -3.80
CA CYS A 459 -13.22 39.11 -4.44
C CYS A 459 -12.12 38.46 -5.33
N PRO A 460 -10.86 38.20 -4.89
CA PRO A 460 -9.70 37.68 -5.66
C PRO A 460 -9.85 36.24 -6.17
N LYS A 461 -10.94 35.58 -5.81
CA LYS A 461 -11.43 34.40 -6.53
C LYS A 461 -11.75 34.77 -7.99
N ILE A 462 -12.35 35.94 -8.20
CA ILE A 462 -12.64 36.56 -9.49
C ILE A 462 -11.37 37.11 -10.13
N THR A 463 -11.29 36.91 -11.44
CA THR A 463 -10.18 37.32 -12.30
C THR A 463 -10.76 37.70 -13.66
N PHE A 464 -9.97 38.34 -14.53
CA PHE A 464 -10.39 38.66 -15.91
C PHE A 464 -11.05 37.46 -16.64
N ASN A 465 -10.56 36.24 -16.41
CA ASN A 465 -11.08 34.99 -16.99
C ASN A 465 -12.50 34.59 -16.51
N HIS A 466 -13.01 35.21 -15.44
CA HIS A 466 -14.40 35.04 -14.98
C HIS A 466 -15.35 35.99 -15.72
N ILE A 467 -14.91 37.24 -15.96
CA ILE A 467 -15.70 38.27 -16.65
C ILE A 467 -15.70 38.04 -18.16
N ASN A 468 -14.55 37.65 -18.71
CA ASN A 468 -14.31 37.42 -20.15
C ASN A 468 -13.75 35.99 -20.41
N PRO A 469 -14.52 34.92 -20.13
CA PRO A 469 -14.08 33.55 -20.37
C PRO A 469 -14.00 33.22 -21.87
N SER A 470 -12.85 32.67 -22.30
CA SER A 470 -12.69 32.10 -23.65
C SER A 470 -13.60 30.86 -23.85
N LYS A 471 -13.81 30.42 -25.10
CA LYS A 471 -14.71 29.29 -25.43
C LYS A 471 -14.49 28.04 -24.55
N MET A 472 -13.25 27.69 -24.24
CA MET A 472 -12.92 26.55 -23.36
C MET A 472 -13.20 26.85 -21.87
N LEU A 473 -13.01 28.10 -21.43
CA LEU A 473 -13.30 28.53 -20.06
C LEU A 473 -14.81 28.63 -19.78
N ARG A 474 -15.63 28.82 -20.82
CA ARG A 474 -17.11 28.75 -20.73
C ARG A 474 -17.67 27.37 -20.39
N MET A 475 -16.85 26.32 -20.39
CA MET A 475 -17.20 24.99 -19.86
C MET A 475 -16.73 24.78 -18.41
N ARG A 476 -15.94 25.69 -17.83
CA ARG A 476 -15.45 25.55 -16.45
C ARG A 476 -16.52 26.02 -15.46
N VAL A 477 -17.18 25.05 -14.83
CA VAL A 477 -18.14 25.23 -13.73
C VAL A 477 -17.59 26.15 -12.65
N LYS A 478 -16.34 25.90 -12.20
CA LYS A 478 -15.67 26.68 -11.15
C LYS A 478 -15.72 28.20 -11.40
N LEU A 479 -15.63 28.66 -12.65
CA LEU A 479 -15.69 30.09 -12.98
C LEU A 479 -17.12 30.64 -12.91
N ALA A 480 -18.16 29.81 -13.10
CA ALA A 480 -19.55 30.20 -12.90
C ALA A 480 -19.92 30.23 -11.42
N THR A 481 -19.54 29.22 -10.65
CA THR A 481 -19.87 29.13 -9.21
C THR A 481 -19.10 30.15 -8.38
N GLN A 482 -17.90 30.58 -8.81
CA GLN A 482 -17.19 31.68 -8.17
C GLN A 482 -17.86 33.04 -8.47
N ILE A 483 -18.39 33.27 -9.68
CA ILE A 483 -19.19 34.46 -10.03
C ILE A 483 -20.53 34.47 -9.28
N PHE A 484 -21.28 33.38 -9.32
CA PHE A 484 -22.55 33.23 -8.60
C PHE A 484 -22.33 32.76 -7.16
N SER A 485 -21.50 33.51 -6.42
CA SER A 485 -21.17 33.21 -5.03
C SER A 485 -21.68 34.28 -4.06
N ASN A 486 -21.95 33.85 -2.83
CA ASN A 486 -22.34 34.73 -1.73
C ASN A 486 -21.30 35.86 -1.49
N SER A 487 -20.01 35.60 -1.69
CA SER A 487 -18.97 36.65 -1.55
C SER A 487 -19.05 37.70 -2.65
N VAL A 488 -19.35 37.32 -3.91
CA VAL A 488 -19.57 38.26 -5.01
C VAL A 488 -20.84 39.08 -4.78
N ALA A 489 -21.94 38.46 -4.36
CA ALA A 489 -23.17 39.18 -4.00
C ALA A 489 -22.91 40.25 -2.92
N LYS A 490 -22.11 39.93 -1.89
CA LYS A 490 -21.68 40.88 -0.85
C LYS A 490 -20.67 41.92 -1.36
N GLY A 491 -19.79 41.57 -2.30
CA GLY A 491 -18.86 42.49 -2.96
C GLY A 491 -19.58 43.55 -3.79
N ILE A 492 -20.59 43.15 -4.58
CA ILE A 492 -21.44 44.07 -5.36
C ILE A 492 -22.12 45.07 -4.41
N LEU A 493 -22.75 44.59 -3.32
CA LEU A 493 -23.39 45.47 -2.33
C LEU A 493 -22.41 46.42 -1.64
N PHE A 494 -21.21 45.93 -1.28
CA PHE A 494 -20.18 46.73 -0.61
C PHE A 494 -19.70 47.90 -1.49
N TYR A 495 -19.37 47.64 -2.76
CA TYR A 495 -18.96 48.68 -3.70
C TYR A 495 -20.11 49.59 -4.14
N ALA A 496 -21.34 49.07 -4.24
CA ALA A 496 -22.52 49.90 -4.50
C ALA A 496 -22.82 50.88 -3.35
N LYS A 497 -22.70 50.46 -2.08
CA LYS A 497 -22.80 51.36 -0.91
C LYS A 497 -21.79 52.50 -1.01
N ARG A 498 -20.55 52.20 -1.45
CA ARG A 498 -19.46 53.17 -1.65
C ARG A 498 -19.53 53.96 -2.97
N GLY A 499 -20.68 53.98 -3.65
CA GLY A 499 -20.89 54.79 -4.85
C GLY A 499 -20.04 54.40 -6.07
N ALA A 500 -19.47 53.20 -6.11
CA ALA A 500 -18.56 52.78 -7.18
C ALA A 500 -19.23 52.86 -8.55
N SER A 501 -18.50 53.39 -9.54
CA SER A 501 -19.08 53.69 -10.85
C SER A 501 -19.70 52.46 -11.51
N ARG A 502 -20.81 52.66 -12.25
CA ARG A 502 -21.56 51.63 -12.99
C ARG A 502 -22.27 50.58 -12.11
N LEU A 503 -22.19 50.65 -10.77
CA LEU A 503 -22.96 49.81 -9.84
C LEU A 503 -24.26 50.48 -9.37
N THR A 504 -25.21 50.71 -10.30
CA THR A 504 -26.54 51.25 -9.99
C THR A 504 -27.66 50.23 -10.26
N ASN A 505 -28.66 50.21 -9.37
CA ASN A 505 -29.77 49.26 -9.31
C ASN A 505 -29.26 47.81 -9.35
N VAL A 506 -28.43 47.45 -8.35
CA VAL A 506 -27.69 46.18 -8.30
C VAL A 506 -28.51 45.03 -7.69
N GLU A 507 -29.56 45.36 -6.96
CA GLU A 507 -30.42 44.48 -6.17
C GLU A 507 -30.92 43.27 -6.98
N PRO A 508 -31.41 43.42 -8.23
CA PRO A 508 -31.89 42.26 -9.01
C PRO A 508 -30.76 41.30 -9.36
N THR A 509 -29.55 41.84 -9.60
CA THR A 509 -28.37 41.03 -9.91
C THR A 509 -27.83 40.35 -8.65
N VAL A 510 -27.91 41.01 -7.49
CA VAL A 510 -27.58 40.44 -6.17
C VAL A 510 -28.57 39.33 -5.80
N GLU A 511 -29.88 39.56 -5.94
CA GLU A 511 -30.95 38.57 -5.77
C GLU A 511 -30.68 37.33 -6.63
N PHE A 512 -30.43 37.51 -7.93
CA PHE A 512 -30.11 36.42 -8.86
C PHE A 512 -28.80 35.68 -8.53
N THR A 513 -27.77 36.40 -8.06
CA THR A 513 -26.49 35.83 -7.62
C THR A 513 -26.68 34.94 -6.39
N LEU A 514 -27.52 35.37 -5.44
CA LEU A 514 -27.84 34.61 -4.23
C LEU A 514 -28.74 33.40 -4.52
N PHE A 515 -29.74 33.57 -5.40
CA PHE A 515 -30.57 32.48 -5.91
C PHE A 515 -29.73 31.35 -6.50
N LEU A 516 -28.78 31.65 -7.40
CA LEU A 516 -27.89 30.63 -7.97
C LEU A 516 -26.88 30.07 -6.97
N ASN A 517 -26.37 30.88 -6.02
CA ASN A 517 -25.49 30.39 -4.95
C ASN A 517 -26.18 29.30 -4.12
N ASP A 518 -27.32 29.65 -3.51
CA ASP A 518 -28.01 28.79 -2.55
C ASP A 518 -28.58 27.55 -3.23
N LEU A 519 -29.03 27.67 -4.47
CA LEU A 519 -29.51 26.56 -5.29
C LEU A 519 -28.37 25.58 -5.64
N PHE A 520 -27.20 26.08 -6.02
CA PHE A 520 -26.02 25.23 -6.27
C PHE A 520 -25.57 24.53 -4.97
N ASP A 521 -25.55 25.25 -3.85
CA ASP A 521 -25.22 24.71 -2.54
C ASP A 521 -26.16 23.56 -2.13
N ALA A 522 -27.49 23.75 -2.26
CA ALA A 522 -28.50 22.73 -1.95
C ALA A 522 -28.40 21.50 -2.87
N LEU A 523 -28.11 21.69 -4.16
CA LEU A 523 -27.95 20.62 -5.13
C LEU A 523 -26.57 19.93 -5.08
N ASN A 524 -25.59 20.45 -4.33
CA ASN A 524 -24.22 19.93 -4.29
C ASN A 524 -23.71 19.64 -2.86
N ARG A 525 -24.58 19.14 -1.97
CA ARG A 525 -24.23 18.78 -0.59
C ARG A 525 -23.33 17.55 -0.55
N ARG A 526 -22.11 17.75 -0.02
CA ARG A 526 -20.99 16.78 -0.05
C ARG A 526 -20.70 16.12 1.30
N PHE A 527 -21.08 16.75 2.42
CA PHE A 527 -20.74 16.29 3.77
C PHE A 527 -21.98 15.96 4.63
N PRO A 528 -21.94 14.93 5.53
CA PRO A 528 -23.08 14.54 6.37
C PRO A 528 -23.66 15.65 7.28
N ALA A 529 -22.85 16.62 7.68
CA ALA A 529 -23.31 17.76 8.48
C ALA A 529 -24.25 18.68 7.69
N GLU A 530 -23.98 18.83 6.39
CA GLU A 530 -24.69 19.66 5.41
C GLU A 530 -25.72 18.86 4.61
N GLY A 531 -25.83 17.55 4.85
CA GLY A 531 -26.71 16.68 4.08
C GLY A 531 -28.18 17.09 4.22
N LEU A 532 -28.90 17.01 3.10
CA LEU A 532 -30.30 17.41 2.95
C LEU A 532 -31.19 16.55 3.87
N LYS A 533 -32.04 17.19 4.66
CA LYS A 533 -32.92 16.58 5.69
C LYS A 533 -34.32 17.16 5.55
N LEU A 534 -35.35 16.40 5.89
CA LEU A 534 -36.74 16.88 5.93
C LEU A 534 -36.82 18.18 6.74
N GLU A 535 -37.60 19.13 6.22
CA GLU A 535 -37.80 20.48 6.79
C GLU A 535 -36.51 21.32 6.98
N GLY A 536 -35.37 20.85 6.48
CA GLY A 536 -34.13 21.62 6.43
C GLY A 536 -34.15 22.69 5.32
N ARG A 537 -33.40 23.79 5.54
CA ARG A 537 -33.26 24.94 4.63
C ARG A 537 -33.19 24.57 3.14
N ASP A 538 -32.46 23.52 2.80
CA ASP A 538 -32.23 23.15 1.41
C ASP A 538 -33.50 22.67 0.69
N PHE A 539 -34.48 22.07 1.38
CA PHE A 539 -35.80 21.81 0.77
C PHE A 539 -36.53 23.12 0.46
N CYS A 540 -36.54 24.06 1.41
CA CYS A 540 -37.14 25.38 1.20
C CYS A 540 -36.48 26.12 0.03
N VAL A 541 -35.16 25.96 -0.17
CA VAL A 541 -34.43 26.48 -1.34
C VAL A 541 -34.88 25.80 -2.63
N LEU A 542 -34.98 24.46 -2.69
CA LEU A 542 -35.45 23.74 -3.89
C LEU A 542 -36.89 24.11 -4.28
N GLU A 543 -37.76 24.28 -3.29
CA GLU A 543 -39.16 24.68 -3.48
C GLU A 543 -39.28 26.13 -3.93
N SER A 544 -38.59 27.05 -3.25
CA SER A 544 -38.52 28.46 -3.63
C SER A 544 -37.91 28.65 -5.02
N ALA A 545 -36.92 27.82 -5.39
CA ALA A 545 -36.30 27.87 -6.71
C ALA A 545 -37.19 27.33 -7.82
N SER A 546 -38.03 26.33 -7.52
CA SER A 546 -39.05 25.84 -8.44
C SER A 546 -40.09 26.95 -8.71
N ALA A 547 -40.65 27.53 -7.66
CA ALA A 547 -41.58 28.64 -7.75
C ALA A 547 -41.00 29.88 -8.44
N TRP A 548 -39.72 30.20 -8.20
CA TRP A 548 -38.99 31.28 -8.88
C TRP A 548 -38.87 31.03 -10.38
N LEU A 549 -38.53 29.80 -10.78
CA LEU A 549 -38.38 29.42 -12.19
C LEU A 549 -39.73 29.43 -12.92
N ASP A 550 -40.78 28.88 -12.30
CA ASP A 550 -42.13 28.83 -12.87
C ASP A 550 -42.74 30.24 -12.99
N SER A 551 -42.58 31.09 -11.96
CA SER A 551 -42.92 32.52 -12.00
C SER A 551 -42.21 33.27 -13.13
N TRP A 552 -40.93 32.94 -13.37
CA TRP A 552 -40.11 33.61 -14.37
C TRP A 552 -40.43 33.16 -15.81
N GLU A 553 -40.74 31.88 -16.03
CA GLU A 553 -41.19 31.39 -17.33
C GLU A 553 -42.60 31.86 -17.66
N GLN A 554 -43.49 31.97 -16.66
CA GLN A 554 -44.84 32.51 -16.85
C GLN A 554 -44.83 33.96 -17.39
N GLN A 555 -43.83 34.77 -17.01
CA GLN A 555 -43.63 36.13 -17.56
C GLN A 555 -43.21 36.13 -19.05
N VAL A 556 -42.65 35.02 -19.55
CA VAL A 556 -42.39 34.84 -20.99
C VAL A 556 -43.70 34.49 -21.71
N VAL A 557 -44.53 33.65 -21.08
CA VAL A 557 -45.81 33.18 -21.62
C VAL A 557 -46.86 34.30 -21.66
N SER A 558 -46.89 35.19 -20.66
CA SER A 558 -47.73 36.39 -20.65
C SER A 558 -47.26 37.53 -21.55
N GLY A 559 -46.03 37.44 -22.09
CA GLY A 559 -45.41 38.47 -22.93
C GLY A 559 -44.76 39.64 -22.16
N GLU A 560 -44.79 39.64 -20.81
CA GLU A 560 -44.16 40.66 -19.97
C GLU A 560 -42.63 40.75 -20.15
N ILE A 561 -41.98 39.63 -20.49
CA ILE A 561 -40.56 39.58 -20.84
C ILE A 561 -40.37 38.87 -22.19
N HIS A 562 -39.56 39.48 -23.06
CA HIS A 562 -39.17 38.84 -24.32
C HIS A 562 -38.30 37.60 -24.04
N LYS A 563 -38.49 36.51 -24.81
CA LYS A 563 -37.82 35.21 -24.61
C LYS A 563 -36.29 35.27 -24.53
N ASP A 564 -35.67 36.31 -25.09
CA ASP A 564 -34.22 36.51 -24.99
C ASP A 564 -33.71 37.09 -23.65
N LEU A 565 -34.61 37.59 -22.80
CA LEU A 565 -34.32 38.07 -21.45
C LEU A 565 -34.54 36.97 -20.38
N PHE A 566 -34.87 35.75 -20.81
CA PHE A 566 -35.03 34.54 -20.00
C PHE A 566 -33.87 33.55 -20.26
N LEU A 567 -33.84 32.44 -19.51
CA LEU A 567 -32.97 31.28 -19.81
C LEU A 567 -33.28 30.68 -21.20
N THR A 568 -32.47 29.73 -21.68
CA THR A 568 -32.90 28.93 -22.84
C THR A 568 -33.92 27.88 -22.39
N GLN A 569 -34.83 27.52 -23.30
CA GLN A 569 -35.89 26.54 -23.05
C GLN A 569 -35.35 25.26 -22.40
N SER A 570 -34.32 24.67 -23.01
CA SER A 570 -33.60 23.49 -22.53
C SER A 570 -32.96 23.64 -21.14
N THR A 571 -32.56 24.86 -20.75
CA THR A 571 -31.98 25.11 -19.42
C THR A 571 -33.07 25.23 -18.37
N ALA A 572 -34.21 25.87 -18.69
CA ALA A 572 -35.36 25.93 -17.80
C ALA A 572 -35.96 24.53 -17.57
N GLU A 573 -36.16 23.77 -18.64
CA GLU A 573 -36.68 22.40 -18.58
C GLU A 573 -35.73 21.44 -17.84
N GLY A 574 -34.43 21.46 -18.17
CA GLY A 574 -33.43 20.66 -17.46
C GLY A 574 -33.34 21.01 -15.97
N LEU A 575 -33.43 22.30 -15.61
CA LEU A 575 -33.45 22.74 -14.23
C LEU A 575 -34.74 22.32 -13.51
N ARG A 576 -35.91 22.47 -14.13
CA ARG A 576 -37.21 22.05 -13.57
C ARG A 576 -37.25 20.54 -13.31
N VAL A 577 -36.78 19.72 -14.26
CA VAL A 577 -36.65 18.27 -14.10
C VAL A 577 -35.68 17.94 -12.97
N THR A 578 -34.54 18.63 -12.87
CA THR A 578 -33.56 18.45 -11.78
C THR A 578 -34.16 18.78 -10.41
N LEU A 579 -34.79 19.94 -10.27
CA LEU A 579 -35.43 20.41 -9.03
C LEU A 579 -36.48 19.41 -8.54
N LYS A 580 -37.41 19.01 -9.42
CA LYS A 580 -38.46 18.03 -9.12
C LYS A 580 -37.86 16.69 -8.72
N SER A 581 -36.95 16.15 -9.54
CA SER A 581 -36.36 14.81 -9.32
C SER A 581 -35.56 14.75 -8.02
N VAL A 582 -34.73 15.76 -7.73
CA VAL A 582 -33.94 15.81 -6.48
C VAL A 582 -34.86 15.95 -5.26
N ARG A 583 -35.92 16.77 -5.33
CA ARG A 583 -36.90 16.93 -4.25
C ARG A 583 -37.65 15.61 -3.98
N GLU A 584 -38.26 15.01 -5.00
CA GLU A 584 -39.07 13.79 -4.86
C GLU A 584 -38.23 12.58 -4.43
N LEU A 585 -37.08 12.36 -5.05
CA LEU A 585 -36.15 11.29 -4.66
C LEU A 585 -35.62 11.49 -3.23
N SER A 586 -35.36 12.73 -2.81
CA SER A 586 -34.92 12.99 -1.44
C SER A 586 -36.04 12.78 -0.42
N ILE A 587 -37.29 13.12 -0.74
CA ILE A 587 -38.44 12.81 0.12
C ILE A 587 -38.57 11.29 0.29
N TYR A 588 -38.51 10.52 -0.80
CA TYR A 588 -38.56 9.06 -0.77
C TYR A 588 -37.43 8.45 0.07
N LEU A 589 -36.19 8.91 -0.13
CA LEU A 589 -35.04 8.42 0.64
C LEU A 589 -35.14 8.74 2.14
N LEU A 590 -35.68 9.90 2.50
CA LEU A 590 -35.75 10.34 3.90
C LEU A 590 -36.99 9.82 4.65
N LYS A 591 -38.14 9.66 3.98
CA LYS A 591 -39.39 9.16 4.59
C LYS A 591 -39.52 7.64 4.48
N ASP A 592 -39.41 7.10 3.27
CA ASP A 592 -39.80 5.72 2.99
C ASP A 592 -38.61 4.74 3.16
N CYS A 593 -37.38 5.25 3.07
CA CYS A 593 -36.15 4.46 3.22
C CYS A 593 -35.35 4.72 4.52
N ASP A 594 -35.85 5.55 5.44
CA ASP A 594 -35.20 5.91 6.74
C ASP A 594 -33.73 6.38 6.63
N PHE A 595 -33.38 7.12 5.57
CA PHE A 595 -32.07 7.79 5.52
C PHE A 595 -32.06 9.05 6.39
N LYS A 596 -30.99 9.22 7.19
CA LYS A 596 -30.84 10.37 8.10
C LYS A 596 -30.49 11.70 7.42
N TYR A 597 -30.03 11.63 6.17
CA TYR A 597 -29.72 12.76 5.30
C TYR A 597 -29.46 12.24 3.88
N VAL A 598 -29.62 13.10 2.88
CA VAL A 598 -29.26 12.84 1.47
C VAL A 598 -28.07 13.73 1.08
N LEU A 599 -27.13 13.17 0.32
CA LEU A 599 -26.02 13.92 -0.26
C LEU A 599 -26.32 14.17 -1.74
N THR A 600 -26.80 15.36 -2.08
CA THR A 600 -27.20 15.72 -3.45
C THR A 600 -26.02 15.67 -4.43
N ALA A 601 -24.79 15.89 -3.97
CA ALA A 601 -23.54 15.59 -4.70
C ALA A 601 -23.22 14.10 -4.90
N LYS A 602 -24.24 13.22 -4.82
CA LYS A 602 -24.22 11.82 -5.28
C LYS A 602 -25.16 11.58 -6.46
N MET A 603 -25.97 12.58 -6.83
CA MET A 603 -26.88 12.56 -7.97
C MET A 603 -26.25 13.20 -9.22
N ASN A 604 -24.97 13.60 -9.14
CA ASN A 604 -24.22 14.22 -10.24
C ASN A 604 -23.18 13.27 -10.87
N GLN A 605 -22.68 13.65 -12.06
CA GLN A 605 -21.74 12.84 -12.84
C GLN A 605 -20.26 13.10 -12.50
N ASP A 606 -19.93 13.99 -11.55
CA ASP A 606 -18.54 14.23 -11.11
C ASP A 606 -17.73 12.95 -10.85
N PRO A 607 -18.29 11.84 -10.31
CA PRO A 607 -17.56 10.59 -10.16
C PRO A 607 -17.13 9.97 -11.50
N LEU A 608 -17.95 10.10 -12.53
CA LEU A 608 -17.70 9.61 -13.90
C LEU A 608 -16.72 10.53 -14.65
N GLU A 609 -16.91 11.84 -14.59
CA GLU A 609 -15.97 12.81 -15.17
C GLU A 609 -14.57 12.71 -14.53
N ARG A 610 -14.52 12.55 -13.22
CA ARG A 610 -13.27 12.31 -12.47
C ARG A 610 -12.63 11.00 -12.85
N PHE A 611 -13.42 9.95 -13.09
CA PHE A 611 -12.92 8.69 -13.63
C PHE A 611 -12.32 8.88 -15.03
N PHE A 612 -12.99 9.61 -15.94
CA PHE A 612 -12.41 9.95 -17.25
C PHE A 612 -11.14 10.81 -17.12
N GLY A 613 -11.07 11.72 -16.15
CA GLY A 613 -9.86 12.46 -15.80
C GLY A 613 -8.70 11.56 -15.36
N ILE A 614 -8.98 10.57 -14.49
CA ILE A 614 -8.00 9.57 -14.05
C ILE A 614 -7.53 8.69 -15.21
N ILE A 615 -8.43 8.29 -16.12
CA ILE A 615 -8.08 7.56 -17.35
C ILE A 615 -7.12 8.37 -18.22
N ARG A 616 -7.44 9.64 -18.51
CA ARG A 616 -6.58 10.53 -19.30
C ARG A 616 -5.22 10.73 -18.64
N GLN A 617 -5.20 10.98 -17.33
CA GLN A 617 -3.95 11.13 -16.56
C GLN A 617 -3.11 9.84 -16.56
N ALA A 618 -3.74 8.66 -16.52
CA ALA A 618 -3.06 7.36 -16.63
C ALA A 618 -2.51 7.09 -18.05
N GLY A 619 -3.02 7.78 -19.08
CA GLY A 619 -2.45 7.83 -20.42
C GLY A 619 -1.18 8.69 -20.54
N GLY A 620 -0.81 9.43 -19.50
CA GLY A 620 0.38 10.29 -19.49
C GLY A 620 0.24 11.46 -20.46
N GLN A 621 1.04 11.47 -21.53
CA GLN A 621 0.93 12.46 -22.61
C GLN A 621 -0.21 12.17 -23.59
N ASN A 622 -0.81 10.97 -23.54
CA ASN A 622 -1.96 10.63 -24.38
C ASN A 622 -3.27 11.05 -23.70
N GLU A 623 -3.59 12.35 -23.78
CA GLU A 623 -4.83 12.91 -23.21
C GLU A 623 -6.11 12.45 -23.95
N HIS A 624 -5.98 11.88 -25.15
CA HIS A 624 -7.09 11.38 -25.98
C HIS A 624 -6.90 9.88 -26.32
N PRO A 625 -6.98 8.98 -25.33
CA PRO A 625 -6.75 7.55 -25.54
C PRO A 625 -7.78 6.93 -26.49
N THR A 626 -7.31 6.28 -27.55
CA THR A 626 -8.14 5.47 -28.46
C THR A 626 -8.88 4.36 -27.72
N PHE A 627 -9.98 3.84 -28.25
CA PHE A 627 -10.81 2.83 -27.58
C PHE A 627 -10.03 1.61 -27.01
N PRO A 628 -9.07 0.98 -27.73
CA PRO A 628 -8.23 -0.08 -27.16
C PRO A 628 -7.36 0.40 -25.99
N THR A 629 -6.81 1.61 -26.10
CA THR A 629 -5.99 2.26 -25.06
C THR A 629 -6.84 2.55 -23.82
N PHE A 630 -8.05 3.11 -23.99
CA PHE A 630 -9.01 3.34 -22.92
C PHE A 630 -9.36 2.04 -22.20
N LEU A 631 -9.66 0.97 -22.93
CA LEU A 631 -9.97 -0.35 -22.37
C LEU A 631 -8.78 -0.94 -21.60
N GLN A 632 -7.55 -0.76 -22.07
CA GLN A 632 -6.34 -1.18 -21.36
C GLN A 632 -6.11 -0.35 -20.08
N LEU A 633 -6.25 0.98 -20.14
CA LEU A 633 -6.14 1.88 -18.99
C LEU A 633 -7.19 1.56 -17.94
N TYR A 634 -8.45 1.35 -18.34
CA TYR A 634 -9.53 0.93 -17.46
C TYR A 634 -9.20 -0.39 -16.76
N ARG A 635 -8.83 -1.45 -17.51
CA ARG A 635 -8.43 -2.75 -16.95
C ARG A 635 -7.28 -2.61 -15.95
N MET A 636 -6.27 -1.78 -16.25
CA MET A 636 -5.15 -1.53 -15.33
C MET A 636 -5.59 -0.79 -14.05
N LEU A 637 -6.44 0.23 -14.15
CA LEU A 637 -6.94 0.99 -13.00
C LEU A 637 -7.89 0.16 -12.12
N SER A 638 -8.77 -0.65 -12.72
CA SER A 638 -9.63 -1.59 -11.99
C SER A 638 -8.80 -2.61 -11.20
N LEU A 639 -7.72 -3.14 -11.78
CA LEU A 639 -6.80 -4.03 -11.07
C LEU A 639 -5.98 -3.27 -10.00
N TYR A 640 -5.51 -2.06 -10.30
CA TYR A 640 -4.73 -1.23 -9.37
C TYR A 640 -5.53 -0.89 -8.09
N SER A 641 -6.83 -0.60 -8.20
CA SER A 641 -7.69 -0.32 -7.05
C SER A 641 -7.83 -1.52 -6.10
N LEU A 642 -7.87 -2.74 -6.66
CA LEU A 642 -7.93 -4.01 -5.92
C LEU A 642 -6.57 -4.46 -5.37
N VAL A 643 -5.47 -4.04 -6.00
CA VAL A 643 -4.08 -4.47 -5.70
C VAL A 643 -3.35 -3.45 -4.80
N LYS A 644 -4.07 -2.50 -4.19
CA LYS A 644 -3.50 -1.56 -3.21
C LYS A 644 -2.73 -2.32 -2.12
N PRO A 645 -1.41 -2.10 -1.94
CA PRO A 645 -0.65 -2.77 -0.89
C PRO A 645 -1.17 -2.35 0.50
N PRO A 646 -1.00 -3.20 1.54
CA PRO A 646 -1.34 -2.81 2.90
C PRO A 646 -0.56 -1.55 3.30
N LYS A 647 -1.15 -0.70 4.16
CA LYS A 647 -0.62 0.63 4.58
C LYS A 647 0.79 0.62 5.23
N PHE A 648 1.46 -0.53 5.33
CA PHE A 648 2.79 -0.71 5.91
C PHE A 648 3.71 -1.55 4.99
N GLY A 649 3.58 -1.38 3.68
CA GLY A 649 4.61 -1.79 2.72
C GLY A 649 5.67 -0.70 2.55
N ASN A 650 6.92 -1.08 2.27
CA ASN A 650 8.08 -0.16 2.22
C ASN A 650 8.13 0.72 0.94
N CYS A 651 7.00 1.25 0.50
CA CYS A 651 6.87 2.23 -0.57
C CYS A 651 5.95 3.35 -0.10
N THR A 652 6.54 4.48 0.28
CA THR A 652 5.82 5.66 0.76
C THR A 652 5.06 6.35 -0.37
N LEU A 653 3.72 6.38 -0.24
CA LEU A 653 2.91 7.47 -0.79
C LEU A 653 2.79 8.53 0.31
N PRO A 654 2.95 9.83 0.02
CA PRO A 654 2.72 10.88 1.00
C PRO A 654 1.22 11.03 1.29
N ASP A 655 0.79 10.56 2.46
CA ASP A 655 -0.57 10.71 3.00
C ASP A 655 -0.51 11.79 4.10
N LYS A 656 -1.43 12.76 4.08
CA LYS A 656 -1.30 14.03 4.85
C LYS A 656 -1.62 13.93 6.34
N ARG A 657 -1.08 14.88 7.12
CA ARG A 657 -1.38 15.26 8.52
C ARG A 657 -0.82 14.37 9.64
N GLN A 658 0.33 14.79 10.20
CA GLN A 658 0.61 14.79 11.64
C GLN A 658 1.88 15.62 11.91
N ALA A 659 1.74 16.81 12.49
CA ALA A 659 2.85 17.70 12.83
C ALA A 659 3.23 17.62 14.32
N ALA A 660 4.51 17.89 14.61
CA ALA A 660 5.04 18.01 15.97
C ALA A 660 5.85 19.30 16.10
N VAL A 661 5.69 19.99 17.24
CA VAL A 661 6.14 21.38 17.44
C VAL A 661 7.63 21.46 17.78
N VAL A 662 8.28 22.58 17.42
CA VAL A 662 9.65 22.94 17.84
C VAL A 662 9.63 23.67 19.17
N THR A 663 10.61 23.44 20.04
CA THR A 663 10.80 24.20 21.29
C THR A 663 12.07 25.05 21.26
N LEU A 664 12.09 26.17 22.00
CA LEU A 664 13.22 27.10 22.07
C LEU A 664 14.53 26.49 22.62
N SER A 665 14.45 25.33 23.27
CA SER A 665 15.58 24.45 23.58
C SER A 665 16.41 24.11 22.33
N ASP A 666 15.73 23.71 21.26
CA ASP A 666 16.32 23.15 20.04
C ASP A 666 17.18 24.21 19.34
N ILE A 667 16.72 25.47 19.39
CA ILE A 667 17.38 26.65 18.82
C ILE A 667 18.64 27.02 19.62
N ARG A 668 18.58 26.97 20.96
CA ARG A 668 19.71 27.32 21.83
C ARG A 668 20.88 26.32 21.78
N GLU A 669 20.64 25.08 21.37
CA GLU A 669 21.71 24.10 21.16
C GLU A 669 22.45 24.26 19.82
N ILE A 670 21.81 24.81 18.78
CA ILE A 670 22.43 24.98 17.44
C ILE A 670 23.66 25.88 17.51
N TYR A 671 23.61 26.94 18.32
CA TYR A 671 24.71 27.88 18.53
C TYR A 671 25.85 27.33 19.40
N LYS A 672 25.66 26.20 20.11
CA LYS A 672 26.68 25.59 20.98
C LYS A 672 27.35 24.34 20.40
N GLY A 673 26.82 23.79 19.29
CA GLY A 673 27.38 22.61 18.61
C GLY A 673 28.48 22.93 17.59
N SER A 674 29.35 21.95 17.32
CA SER A 674 30.37 22.02 16.27
C SER A 674 29.77 21.97 14.86
N ALA A 675 30.54 22.33 13.82
CA ALA A 675 30.03 22.52 12.46
C ALA A 675 29.24 21.32 11.90
N ALA A 676 29.71 20.08 12.15
CA ALA A 676 29.05 18.86 11.70
C ALA A 676 27.73 18.53 12.44
N GLN A 677 27.54 19.03 13.66
CA GLN A 677 26.25 18.95 14.37
C GLN A 677 25.27 20.04 13.92
N ARG A 678 25.79 21.18 13.45
CA ARG A 678 25.00 22.37 13.12
C ARG A 678 24.15 22.19 11.86
N THR A 679 24.67 21.52 10.85
CA THR A 679 23.93 21.18 9.61
C THR A 679 22.78 20.21 9.88
N GLY A 680 23.02 19.11 10.60
CA GLY A 680 21.99 18.12 10.93
C GLY A 680 20.83 18.72 11.73
N LYS A 681 21.11 19.61 12.71
CA LYS A 681 20.06 20.32 13.46
C LYS A 681 19.35 21.40 12.64
N LEU A 682 20.03 22.03 11.67
CA LEU A 682 19.40 22.97 10.74
C LEU A 682 18.38 22.28 9.81
N ASP A 683 18.70 21.10 9.31
CA ASP A 683 17.79 20.34 8.45
C ASP A 683 16.64 19.69 9.26
N GLU A 684 16.87 19.30 10.52
CA GLU A 684 15.82 18.95 11.48
C GLU A 684 14.87 20.14 11.74
N LEU A 685 15.40 21.36 11.85
CA LEU A 685 14.61 22.59 12.05
C LEU A 685 13.75 22.90 10.82
N LYS A 686 14.32 22.85 9.61
CA LYS A 686 13.58 22.98 8.34
C LYS A 686 12.46 21.96 8.26
N ARG A 687 12.75 20.69 8.53
CA ARG A 687 11.78 19.57 8.50
C ARG A 687 10.59 19.78 9.43
N LYS A 688 10.80 20.40 10.61
CA LYS A 688 9.70 20.78 11.52
C LYS A 688 8.93 22.03 11.01
N LEU A 689 9.62 22.98 10.38
CA LEU A 689 9.00 24.18 9.77
C LEU A 689 8.11 23.80 8.57
N ASP A 690 8.59 22.92 7.69
CA ASP A 690 7.84 22.32 6.59
C ASP A 690 6.61 21.56 7.10
N GLY A 691 6.73 20.86 8.23
CA GLY A 691 5.60 20.19 8.89
C GLY A 691 4.48 21.15 9.34
N LEU A 692 4.82 22.38 9.74
CA LEU A 692 3.85 23.43 10.08
C LEU A 692 3.23 24.08 8.83
N ILE A 693 3.91 24.01 7.68
CA ILE A 693 3.37 24.42 6.38
C ILE A 693 2.34 23.38 5.88
N ASP A 694 2.56 22.09 6.09
CA ASP A 694 1.75 21.02 5.48
C ASP A 694 0.54 20.57 6.33
N GLU A 695 0.49 20.85 7.64
CA GLU A 695 -0.71 20.56 8.46
C GLU A 695 -1.87 21.54 8.24
N GLY A 696 -1.59 22.69 7.63
CA GLY A 696 -2.59 23.59 7.08
C GLY A 696 -2.36 23.82 5.59
N SER A 697 -3.14 23.17 4.73
CA SER A 697 -3.45 23.80 3.44
C SER A 697 -4.25 25.07 3.76
N TRP A 698 -3.56 26.21 3.89
CA TRP A 698 -4.15 27.52 4.19
C TRP A 698 -4.89 28.05 2.94
N GLU A 699 -5.92 27.32 2.53
CA GLU A 699 -7.04 27.84 1.75
C GLU A 699 -7.82 28.81 2.66
N CYS A 700 -7.18 29.92 2.98
CA CYS A 700 -7.79 31.12 3.50
C CYS A 700 -8.53 31.78 2.34
N ASP A 701 -9.52 31.08 1.79
CA ASP A 701 -10.06 31.34 0.46
C ASP A 701 -11.04 32.52 0.47
N ASP A 702 -11.32 33.10 1.64
CA ASP A 702 -12.20 34.25 1.85
C ASP A 702 -11.64 35.32 2.83
N VAL A 703 -10.46 35.91 2.50
CA VAL A 703 -9.83 37.07 3.19
C VAL A 703 -9.29 38.09 2.18
N PHE A 704 -9.63 39.38 2.33
CA PHE A 704 -9.94 40.28 1.19
C PHE A 704 -9.93 41.82 1.54
N ASP A 705 -9.16 42.76 0.91
CA ASP A 705 -9.37 44.28 0.85
C ASP A 705 -8.25 45.42 1.00
N PHE A 706 -8.25 46.50 0.17
CA PHE A 706 -7.42 47.76 0.19
C PHE A 706 -8.18 49.03 -0.26
N ASP A 707 -7.73 50.21 0.20
CA ASP A 707 -8.03 51.65 -0.08
C ASP A 707 -8.42 52.10 -1.51
N ASP A 708 -8.94 53.32 -1.77
CA ASP A 708 -9.73 54.37 -1.04
C ASP A 708 -9.89 55.60 -1.99
N PRO A 709 -10.93 56.47 -1.93
CA PRO A 709 -10.88 57.63 -1.02
C PRO A 709 -12.22 58.13 -0.39
N ASP A 710 -12.08 58.67 0.83
CA ASP A 710 -12.82 59.78 1.47
C ASP A 710 -14.21 59.60 2.14
N THR A 711 -14.30 60.19 3.35
CA THR A 711 -15.46 60.34 4.26
C THR A 711 -16.17 59.11 4.83
N ASP A 712 -15.91 57.90 4.31
CA ASP A 712 -16.09 56.63 5.04
C ASP A 712 -14.69 56.04 5.34
N ALA A 713 -14.52 55.15 6.33
CA ALA A 713 -13.19 54.54 6.58
C ALA A 713 -12.70 53.76 5.36
N THR A 714 -11.39 53.60 5.23
CA THR A 714 -10.82 53.11 3.98
C THR A 714 -11.16 51.66 3.69
N VAL A 715 -10.98 51.24 2.44
CA VAL A 715 -11.15 49.84 2.07
C VAL A 715 -9.97 48.97 2.57
N VAL A 716 -8.76 49.50 2.88
CA VAL A 716 -7.78 48.76 3.73
C VAL A 716 -8.38 48.59 5.10
N ASP A 717 -8.84 49.69 5.70
CA ASP A 717 -9.22 49.71 7.10
C ASP A 717 -10.36 48.74 7.36
N CYS A 718 -11.36 48.69 6.47
CA CYS A 718 -12.45 47.70 6.49
C CYS A 718 -11.98 46.24 6.63
N ILE A 719 -10.73 45.98 6.27
CA ILE A 719 -10.25 44.68 5.85
C ILE A 719 -9.05 44.23 6.65
N VAL A 720 -8.09 45.08 6.93
CA VAL A 720 -7.16 44.87 8.04
C VAL A 720 -7.99 44.58 9.29
N TYR A 721 -9.16 45.22 9.45
CA TYR A 721 -10.16 44.88 10.46
C TYR A 721 -10.71 43.45 10.32
N TYR A 722 -11.15 43.03 9.13
CA TYR A 722 -11.62 41.65 8.85
C TYR A 722 -10.53 40.57 9.05
N VAL A 723 -9.31 40.83 8.55
CA VAL A 723 -8.10 40.01 8.71
C VAL A 723 -7.73 39.92 10.19
N THR A 724 -7.73 41.03 10.92
CA THR A 724 -7.45 41.06 12.36
C THR A 724 -8.50 40.26 13.13
N GLY A 725 -9.77 40.35 12.76
CA GLY A 725 -10.84 39.50 13.32
C GLY A 725 -10.57 38.01 13.11
N PHE A 726 -10.11 37.61 11.92
CA PHE A 726 -9.70 36.24 11.60
C PHE A 726 -8.44 35.79 12.38
N VAL A 727 -7.37 36.58 12.37
CA VAL A 727 -6.09 36.29 13.07
C VAL A 727 -6.31 36.22 14.57
N SER A 728 -7.05 37.18 15.15
CA SER A 728 -7.40 37.19 16.58
C SER A 728 -8.17 35.93 16.97
N ARG A 729 -9.20 35.54 16.19
CA ARG A 729 -9.94 34.29 16.42
C ARG A 729 -9.06 33.06 16.31
N LYS A 730 -8.14 33.00 15.33
CA LYS A 730 -7.21 31.88 15.14
C LYS A 730 -6.26 31.73 16.34
N LEU A 731 -5.67 32.83 16.81
CA LEU A 731 -4.76 32.84 17.96
C LEU A 731 -5.48 32.58 19.29
N ARG A 732 -6.68 33.16 19.48
CA ARG A 732 -7.54 32.92 20.66
C ARG A 732 -7.88 31.45 20.84
N ASN A 733 -8.07 30.71 19.74
CA ASN A 733 -8.31 29.27 19.75
C ASN A 733 -7.04 28.44 20.02
N GLY A 734 -5.84 29.01 19.84
CA GLY A 734 -4.55 28.35 20.04
C GLY A 734 -3.88 28.62 21.39
N THR A 735 -4.30 29.67 22.12
CA THR A 735 -3.79 29.99 23.46
C THR A 735 -4.68 29.42 24.57
N THR A 736 -4.09 29.01 25.68
CA THR A 736 -4.80 28.58 26.89
C THR A 736 -5.07 29.74 27.86
N CYS A 737 -4.18 30.74 27.91
CA CYS A 737 -4.20 31.86 28.85
C CYS A 737 -5.48 32.72 28.73
N SER A 738 -6.15 32.96 29.85
CA SER A 738 -7.37 33.78 29.95
C SER A 738 -7.12 35.24 29.55
N ILE A 739 -6.04 35.86 30.03
CA ILE A 739 -5.71 37.26 29.71
C ILE A 739 -5.46 37.42 28.20
N CYS A 740 -4.72 36.50 27.57
CA CYS A 740 -4.55 36.49 26.12
C CYS A 740 -5.88 36.27 25.38
N LYS A 741 -6.74 35.35 25.84
CA LYS A 741 -8.06 35.13 25.22
C LYS A 741 -8.92 36.39 25.24
N ASN A 742 -8.94 37.10 26.36
CA ASN A 742 -9.71 38.33 26.53
C ASN A 742 -9.12 39.48 25.69
N ALA A 743 -7.80 39.61 25.61
CA ALA A 743 -7.14 40.60 24.75
C ALA A 743 -7.45 40.39 23.25
N LEU A 744 -7.54 39.13 22.84
CA LEU A 744 -7.93 38.67 21.50
C LEU A 744 -9.46 38.48 21.35
N GLN A 745 -10.27 38.90 22.33
CA GLN A 745 -11.72 38.70 22.31
C GLN A 745 -12.43 39.88 21.65
N GLY A 746 -12.88 39.64 20.43
CA GLY A 746 -13.78 40.52 19.70
C GLY A 746 -15.19 40.62 20.26
N LYS A 747 -15.84 41.77 20.02
CA LYS A 747 -17.31 41.87 20.06
C LYS A 747 -17.93 40.96 18.99
N GLN A 748 -19.13 40.45 19.26
CA GLN A 748 -19.94 39.66 18.33
C GLN A 748 -21.22 40.45 17.98
N GLY A 749 -21.78 40.22 16.79
CA GLY A 749 -22.91 40.99 16.25
C GLY A 749 -22.46 41.99 15.18
N LEU A 750 -23.09 43.17 15.15
CA LEU A 750 -22.70 44.31 14.33
C LEU A 750 -21.83 45.28 15.15
N ALA A 751 -20.93 46.01 14.50
CA ALA A 751 -20.17 47.10 15.11
C ALA A 751 -20.41 48.41 14.34
N SER A 752 -20.42 49.54 15.05
CA SER A 752 -20.77 50.86 14.51
C SER A 752 -19.56 51.68 14.01
N VAL A 753 -18.36 51.11 14.03
CA VAL A 753 -17.15 51.77 13.50
C VAL A 753 -17.09 51.54 11.98
N PRO A 754 -16.71 52.50 11.14
CA PRO A 754 -16.85 52.34 9.69
C PRO A 754 -15.92 51.24 9.12
N GLU A 755 -14.84 50.89 9.81
CA GLU A 755 -13.96 49.75 9.49
C GLU A 755 -14.65 48.39 9.68
N ALA A 756 -15.79 48.35 10.37
CA ALA A 756 -16.57 47.13 10.50
C ALA A 756 -17.41 46.81 9.25
N ASP A 757 -17.49 47.70 8.25
CA ASP A 757 -18.45 47.60 7.13
C ASP A 757 -18.36 46.25 6.39
N LEU A 758 -17.16 45.75 6.07
CA LEU A 758 -17.03 44.44 5.42
C LEU A 758 -17.44 43.30 6.35
N VAL A 759 -17.07 43.36 7.64
CA VAL A 759 -17.45 42.34 8.63
C VAL A 759 -18.97 42.32 8.82
N ASN A 760 -19.59 43.50 8.97
CA ASN A 760 -21.04 43.68 9.02
C ASN A 760 -21.73 43.15 7.76
N CYS A 761 -21.18 43.44 6.57
CA CYS A 761 -21.70 42.99 5.29
C CYS A 761 -21.62 41.45 5.13
N LYS A 762 -20.50 40.83 5.51
CA LYS A 762 -20.23 39.38 5.31
C LYS A 762 -20.61 38.49 6.51
N THR A 763 -20.94 39.04 7.70
CA THR A 763 -21.26 38.22 8.88
C THR A 763 -22.59 37.48 8.77
N ARG A 764 -22.62 36.27 9.32
CA ARG A 764 -23.83 35.46 9.58
C ARG A 764 -24.03 35.28 11.09
N GLY A 765 -23.65 36.28 11.89
CA GLY A 765 -23.58 36.24 13.36
C GLY A 765 -22.27 35.66 13.93
N TRP A 766 -21.49 34.94 13.13
CA TRP A 766 -20.31 34.19 13.59
C TRP A 766 -18.96 34.84 13.33
N LEU A 767 -18.88 36.01 12.67
CA LEU A 767 -17.63 36.78 12.57
C LEU A 767 -17.39 37.57 13.87
N THR A 768 -16.11 37.83 14.17
CA THR A 768 -15.67 38.53 15.39
C THR A 768 -14.93 39.80 15.00
N HIS A 769 -15.44 40.95 15.43
CA HIS A 769 -14.78 42.24 15.26
C HIS A 769 -13.48 42.27 16.09
N PRO A 770 -12.35 42.80 15.60
CA PRO A 770 -11.10 42.86 16.34
C PRO A 770 -11.18 43.77 17.59
N ASN A 771 -10.14 43.71 18.41
CA ASN A 771 -9.81 44.76 19.38
C ASN A 771 -9.12 45.91 18.62
N MET A 772 -9.43 47.18 18.91
CA MET A 772 -8.91 48.31 18.11
C MET A 772 -7.38 48.36 18.17
N HIS A 773 -6.76 48.17 19.33
CA HIS A 773 -5.29 48.10 19.46
C HIS A 773 -4.62 46.99 18.62
N LEU A 774 -5.35 45.93 18.25
CA LEU A 774 -4.85 44.90 17.32
C LEU A 774 -5.07 45.30 15.86
N PHE A 775 -6.15 46.03 15.57
CA PHE A 775 -6.43 46.60 14.26
C PHE A 775 -5.40 47.70 13.93
N ASP A 776 -5.18 48.67 14.82
CA ASP A 776 -4.20 49.75 14.69
C ASP A 776 -2.78 49.19 14.41
N PHE A 777 -2.40 48.15 15.16
CA PHE A 777 -1.14 47.42 15.00
C PHE A 777 -1.01 46.79 13.61
N PHE A 778 -2.05 46.11 13.12
CA PHE A 778 -2.01 45.50 11.79
C PHE A 778 -2.20 46.50 10.64
N LYS A 779 -2.83 47.66 10.88
CA LYS A 779 -2.88 48.76 9.92
C LYS A 779 -1.48 49.30 9.68
N TYR A 780 -0.75 49.62 10.75
CA TYR A 780 0.64 50.02 10.64
C TYR A 780 1.55 48.93 10.05
N THR A 781 1.27 47.66 10.36
CA THR A 781 1.97 46.51 9.73
C THR A 781 1.71 46.43 8.23
N GLU A 782 0.49 46.69 7.76
CA GLU A 782 0.17 46.74 6.33
C GLU A 782 0.84 47.93 5.63
N GLU A 783 0.86 49.10 6.27
CA GLU A 783 1.57 50.28 5.76
C GLU A 783 3.06 50.03 5.56
N GLN A 784 3.72 49.29 6.47
CA GLN A 784 5.12 48.89 6.27
C GLN A 784 5.24 47.78 5.21
N PHE A 785 4.36 46.77 5.25
CA PHE A 785 4.38 45.68 4.27
C PHE A 785 4.22 46.20 2.84
N ALA A 786 3.30 47.13 2.59
CA ALA A 786 3.03 47.71 1.28
C ALA A 786 4.25 48.46 0.71
N LYS A 787 5.11 49.04 1.56
CA LYS A 787 6.38 49.68 1.14
C LYS A 787 7.42 48.64 0.71
N TYR A 788 7.57 47.57 1.48
CA TYR A 788 8.63 46.58 1.27
C TYR A 788 8.22 45.35 0.46
N ALA A 789 6.94 45.18 0.08
CA ALA A 789 6.43 43.97 -0.57
C ALA A 789 7.17 43.55 -1.84
N GLY A 790 7.75 44.51 -2.59
CA GLY A 790 8.55 44.25 -3.79
C GLY A 790 10.00 43.81 -3.53
N ASP A 791 10.49 43.94 -2.30
CA ASP A 791 11.87 43.60 -1.93
C ASP A 791 12.07 42.09 -1.74
N ARG A 792 13.31 41.63 -1.87
CA ARG A 792 13.69 40.24 -1.59
C ARG A 792 13.49 39.89 -0.10
N ASP A 793 13.81 40.85 0.75
CA ASP A 793 13.87 40.71 2.21
C ASP A 793 12.64 41.38 2.86
N ALA A 794 11.51 41.39 2.15
CA ALA A 794 10.27 42.07 2.53
C ALA A 794 9.76 41.66 3.92
N TYR A 795 9.99 40.41 4.33
CA TYR A 795 9.60 39.91 5.65
C TYR A 795 10.34 40.64 6.77
N ASP A 796 11.67 40.67 6.67
CA ASP A 796 12.56 41.20 7.69
C ASP A 796 12.42 42.73 7.77
N LYS A 797 12.48 43.44 6.63
CA LYS A 797 12.26 44.90 6.58
C LYS A 797 10.91 45.35 7.15
N THR A 798 9.84 44.59 6.90
CA THR A 798 8.53 44.87 7.50
C THR A 798 8.54 44.60 9.01
N THR A 799 9.22 43.54 9.44
CA THR A 799 9.34 43.18 10.86
C THR A 799 10.11 44.25 11.63
N ASP A 800 11.29 44.63 11.14
CA ASP A 800 12.16 45.62 11.76
C ASP A 800 11.47 46.99 11.83
N ALA A 801 10.92 47.47 10.71
CA ALA A 801 10.22 48.76 10.68
C ALA A 801 9.02 48.83 11.64
N VAL A 802 8.30 47.71 11.85
CA VAL A 802 7.20 47.65 12.83
C VAL A 802 7.72 47.61 14.27
N LEU A 803 8.80 46.86 14.55
CA LEU A 803 9.36 46.72 15.90
C LEU A 803 10.09 48.00 16.37
N GLU A 804 10.72 48.73 15.47
CA GLU A 804 11.39 50.00 15.78
C GLU A 804 10.39 51.15 16.03
N ASN A 805 9.29 51.20 15.28
CA ASN A 805 8.45 52.40 15.19
C ASN A 805 7.03 52.25 15.81
N PHE A 806 6.57 51.04 16.17
CA PHE A 806 5.23 50.84 16.75
C PHE A 806 5.28 50.33 18.19
N HIS A 807 4.85 51.16 19.15
CA HIS A 807 4.78 50.75 20.56
C HIS A 807 3.57 49.86 20.85
N PHE A 808 3.70 48.55 20.63
CA PHE A 808 2.62 47.59 20.90
C PHE A 808 2.33 47.44 22.41
N THR A 809 1.11 47.74 22.82
CA THR A 809 0.60 47.47 24.18
C THR A 809 -0.21 46.18 24.22
N PHE A 810 0.02 45.34 25.23
CA PHE A 810 -0.69 44.07 25.39
C PHE A 810 -0.86 43.74 26.88
N PRO A 811 -2.06 43.38 27.37
CA PRO A 811 -2.34 43.28 28.81
C PRO A 811 -1.74 42.04 29.48
N CYS A 812 -1.23 41.07 28.72
CA CYS A 812 -0.61 39.87 29.28
C CYS A 812 0.93 39.99 29.29
N GLY A 813 1.48 40.55 30.36
CA GLY A 813 2.94 40.76 30.48
C GLY A 813 3.79 39.49 30.32
N THR A 814 3.26 38.32 30.70
CA THR A 814 3.98 37.03 30.57
C THR A 814 4.04 36.46 29.15
N HIS A 815 3.17 36.91 28.24
CA HIS A 815 3.10 36.40 26.86
C HIS A 815 3.17 37.53 25.80
N LYS A 816 3.44 38.78 26.19
CA LYS A 816 3.43 39.95 25.30
C LYS A 816 4.31 39.73 24.05
N GLU A 817 5.56 39.38 24.26
CA GLU A 817 6.55 39.15 23.18
C GLU A 817 6.16 37.95 22.30
N GLU A 818 5.75 36.84 22.92
CA GLU A 818 5.34 35.62 22.21
C GLU A 818 4.10 35.86 21.34
N MET A 819 3.14 36.65 21.83
CA MET A 819 1.93 37.01 21.09
C MET A 819 2.23 38.03 19.99
N LEU A 820 3.06 39.04 20.26
CA LEU A 820 3.50 40.02 19.26
C LEU A 820 4.23 39.34 18.08
N ALA A 821 5.22 38.49 18.39
CA ALA A 821 5.94 37.73 17.37
C ALA A 821 5.02 36.82 16.54
N LYS A 822 4.05 36.15 17.18
CA LYS A 822 3.03 35.36 16.48
C LYS A 822 2.13 36.23 15.60
N LEU A 823 1.59 37.32 16.13
CA LEU A 823 0.70 38.26 15.41
C LEU A 823 1.40 38.75 14.12
N LEU A 824 2.60 39.32 14.27
CA LEU A 824 3.39 39.88 13.18
C LEU A 824 3.76 38.81 12.13
N HIS A 825 4.30 37.67 12.57
CA HIS A 825 4.66 36.56 11.68
C HIS A 825 3.45 36.01 10.88
N TYR A 826 2.32 35.74 11.55
CA TYR A 826 1.12 35.23 10.86
C TYR A 826 0.58 36.22 9.84
N TYR A 827 0.64 37.52 10.14
CA TYR A 827 0.15 38.57 9.25
C TYR A 827 1.06 38.75 8.03
N ILE A 828 2.36 38.97 8.23
CA ILE A 828 3.31 39.14 7.12
C ILE A 828 3.33 37.89 6.23
N CYS A 829 3.36 36.68 6.79
CA CYS A 829 3.31 35.45 5.98
C CYS A 829 1.97 35.26 5.23
N LEU A 830 0.84 35.76 5.75
CA LEU A 830 -0.43 35.78 5.02
C LEU A 830 -0.35 36.75 3.83
N ARG A 831 0.16 37.96 4.07
CA ARG A 831 0.30 39.03 3.08
C ARG A 831 1.26 38.68 1.95
N MET A 832 2.45 38.15 2.26
CA MET A 832 3.39 37.63 1.26
C MET A 832 2.75 36.57 0.36
N ARG A 833 1.98 35.62 0.92
CA ARG A 833 1.30 34.58 0.13
C ARG A 833 0.26 35.17 -0.82
N GLN A 834 -0.50 36.18 -0.38
CA GLN A 834 -1.47 36.88 -1.23
C GLN A 834 -0.77 37.68 -2.34
N TYR A 835 0.25 38.46 -2.00
CA TYR A 835 1.04 39.26 -2.94
C TYR A 835 1.72 38.39 -4.02
N CYS A 836 2.39 37.30 -3.62
CA CYS A 836 2.98 36.34 -4.56
C CYS A 836 1.93 35.65 -5.46
N ARG A 837 0.70 35.38 -4.96
CA ARG A 837 -0.41 34.84 -5.76
C ARG A 837 -0.84 35.84 -6.84
N GLN A 838 -0.80 37.14 -6.56
CA GLN A 838 -1.26 38.20 -7.46
C GLN A 838 -0.20 38.61 -8.49
N LEU A 839 1.07 38.68 -8.07
CA LEU A 839 2.23 38.67 -8.97
C LEU A 839 2.16 37.52 -9.97
N LYS A 840 1.94 36.29 -9.50
CA LYS A 840 1.79 35.11 -10.36
C LYS A 840 0.61 35.25 -11.33
N ASN A 841 -0.57 35.64 -10.85
CA ASN A 841 -1.75 35.86 -11.71
C ASN A 841 -1.45 36.86 -12.85
N ARG A 842 -0.75 37.97 -12.55
CA ARG A 842 -0.34 38.98 -13.57
C ARG A 842 0.73 38.45 -14.52
N HIS A 843 1.71 37.68 -14.03
CA HIS A 843 2.73 37.07 -14.88
C HIS A 843 2.15 36.00 -15.82
N GLU A 844 1.20 35.19 -15.35
CA GLU A 844 0.46 34.24 -16.19
C GLU A 844 -0.36 34.98 -17.27
N LYS A 845 -1.02 36.11 -16.93
CA LYS A 845 -1.66 36.97 -17.93
C LYS A 845 -0.66 37.51 -18.95
N LYS A 846 0.44 38.14 -18.51
CA LYS A 846 1.46 38.71 -19.42
C LYS A 846 2.07 37.64 -20.34
N SER A 847 2.33 36.43 -19.82
CA SER A 847 2.83 35.31 -20.64
C SER A 847 1.78 34.78 -21.62
N HIS A 848 0.51 34.71 -21.23
CA HIS A 848 -0.59 34.37 -22.14
C HIS A 848 -0.73 35.38 -23.27
N ASP A 849 -0.71 36.67 -22.96
CA ASP A 849 -0.93 37.73 -23.94
C ASP A 849 0.26 37.86 -24.90
N LEU A 850 1.50 37.69 -24.42
CA LEU A 850 2.69 37.56 -25.27
C LEU A 850 2.63 36.32 -26.19
N ARG A 851 2.18 35.16 -25.68
CA ARG A 851 1.95 33.95 -26.50
C ARG A 851 0.80 34.09 -27.49
N LYS A 852 -0.08 35.07 -27.31
CA LYS A 852 -1.15 35.41 -28.27
C LYS A 852 -0.62 36.34 -29.36
N MET A 853 0.19 37.34 -29.01
CA MET A 853 0.88 38.21 -29.97
C MET A 853 1.85 37.41 -30.86
N ALA A 854 2.66 36.52 -30.27
CA ALA A 854 3.56 35.60 -31.00
C ALA A 854 2.85 34.45 -31.75
N LYS A 855 1.55 34.60 -32.01
CA LYS A 855 0.72 33.76 -32.91
C LYS A 855 -0.08 34.61 -33.91
N LEU A 856 0.21 35.90 -33.98
CA LEU A 856 -0.35 36.90 -34.89
C LEU A 856 0.77 37.61 -35.68
N VAL A 857 1.94 36.97 -35.71
CA VAL A 857 3.17 37.27 -36.47
C VAL A 857 3.59 35.96 -37.13
#